data_AF-A0A176F6W8-F1
#
_entry.id   AF-A0A176F6W8-F1
#
_cell.length_a   1.000
_cell.length_b   1.000
_cell.length_c   1.000
_cell.angle_alpha   90.00
_cell.angle_beta   90.00
_cell.angle_gamma   90.00
#
_symmetry.space_group_name_H-M   'P 1'
#
loop_
_entity.id
_entity.type
_entity.pdbx_description
1 polymer ?
#
loop_
_entity_poly.entity_id
_entity_poly.type
_entity_poly.pdbx_seq_one_letter_code
_entity_poly.pdbx_strand_id
1 'polypeptide(L)'
;MTDNPKDAQTQAALAYHQFPKPGKLEIRATKPLANGRDLSLAYSPGVAEACLEIKADERAASLYTARGNLVAVVSNGTAVLGLGNIGALASKPVMEGKAVLFKKFADIDCFDIEVNESDPERLAEIVCALEPTFGAINLEDIKAPDCFIVEKICRERMNIPVFHDDQHGTAIVVGAAARNALHVAGKSFEDIKIVSTGGGAAGIACLNLLLKLGVKRENVWLCDIHGLVYEGREEDMNPQKAAFAQKTDLRTLGDVMDGADLFLGLSGPNVLKPEHVAKMADRPIIFALANPTPEIMPDIAREVAPKAIIATGRSDFPNQVNNVLCFPFIFRGALDVGATEINDEMQIACVEGIAELARATTSAEAAAAYKGEQLTFGADYLIPKPFDPRLSGIVSTAVARAAMETGVAARPLDDIDAYKDRLDASVFKSALLMRPVFDAARTASRRIVFAEGEDERVLRAAQAILEETTEQPILIGRPEVISTRCERLGLEIRPDRDFNIVNPENDPRYRDYWGSYHSIMKRRGVSPDLAKAIMRTNTTAIGAVMVHRDEADSLICGTFGEYHWHLNYISQVLCSDECHPQGALSMIILEDGPLFIADTHVNVFPSPEQLAEIAIGAARHVRRFGIEPKIALCSQSQFGNQASDSGTRLRATLDLLDSQPRDFAYEGEMNVDTALSAELRERLLPDNRLEG
;
A
#
# COMPACT_ATOMS: atom_id res chain seq x y z
N MET A 1 27.71 15.77 18.82
CA MET A 1 27.61 15.15 17.48
C MET A 1 26.44 15.83 16.82
N THR A 2 26.61 16.31 15.60
CA THR A 2 25.79 17.36 14.98
C THR A 2 24.34 16.94 14.78
N ASP A 3 23.42 17.65 15.44
CA ASP A 3 21.97 17.58 15.27
C ASP A 3 21.56 18.19 13.92
N ASN A 4 21.54 17.38 12.85
CA ASN A 4 20.99 17.79 11.55
C ASN A 4 19.85 16.83 11.16
N PRO A 5 18.61 17.31 10.95
CA PRO A 5 17.46 16.49 10.54
C PRO A 5 17.75 15.64 9.29
N LYS A 6 18.61 16.14 8.39
CA LYS A 6 19.01 15.45 7.17
C LYS A 6 19.84 14.18 7.44
N ASP A 7 20.63 14.18 8.52
CA ASP A 7 21.46 13.03 8.91
C ASP A 7 20.58 11.90 9.48
N ALA A 8 19.53 12.25 10.23
CA ALA A 8 18.57 11.29 10.76
C ALA A 8 17.77 10.59 9.65
N GLN A 9 17.28 11.34 8.66
CA GLN A 9 16.56 10.78 7.50
C GLN A 9 17.47 9.87 6.66
N THR A 10 18.73 10.26 6.48
CA THR A 10 19.73 9.44 5.77
C THR A 10 20.00 8.12 6.51
N GLN A 11 20.19 8.17 7.83
CA GLN A 11 20.37 6.95 8.62
C GLN A 11 19.15 6.04 8.60
N ALA A 12 17.94 6.60 8.68
CA ALA A 12 16.70 5.82 8.56
C ALA A 12 16.61 5.10 7.21
N ALA A 13 16.93 5.78 6.10
CA ALA A 13 16.94 5.18 4.77
C ALA A 13 17.96 4.04 4.64
N LEU A 14 19.18 4.21 5.18
CA LEU A 14 20.20 3.16 5.17
C LEU A 14 19.82 1.97 6.06
N ALA A 15 19.31 2.24 7.26
CA ALA A 15 18.85 1.20 8.18
C ALA A 15 17.71 0.36 7.57
N TYR A 16 16.77 1.01 6.85
CA TYR A 16 15.69 0.35 6.11
C TYR A 16 16.20 -0.67 5.07
N HIS A 17 17.34 -0.39 4.41
CA HIS A 17 17.91 -1.31 3.41
C HIS A 17 18.82 -2.39 4.02
N GLN A 18 19.32 -2.19 5.24
CA GLN A 18 20.30 -3.08 5.87
C GLN A 18 19.65 -4.09 6.83
N PHE A 19 18.61 -3.69 7.55
CA PHE A 19 18.05 -4.46 8.67
C PHE A 19 16.56 -4.80 8.48
N PRO A 20 16.12 -5.94 9.03
CA PRO A 20 16.90 -6.97 9.73
C PRO A 20 17.74 -7.85 8.80
N LYS A 21 17.48 -7.81 7.49
CA LYS A 21 18.21 -8.50 6.43
C LYS A 21 18.43 -7.51 5.28
N PRO A 22 19.61 -7.51 4.62
CA PRO A 22 19.85 -6.61 3.49
C PRO A 22 18.92 -6.87 2.30
N GLY A 23 18.56 -5.79 1.60
CA GLY A 23 17.71 -5.81 0.40
C GLY A 23 16.22 -5.75 0.72
N LYS A 24 15.39 -5.57 -0.31
CA LYS A 24 13.94 -5.34 -0.15
C LYS A 24 13.06 -6.50 -0.64
N LEU A 25 13.64 -7.51 -1.26
CA LEU A 25 12.90 -8.64 -1.84
C LEU A 25 13.54 -9.99 -1.52
N GLU A 26 12.73 -11.04 -1.58
CA GLU A 26 13.16 -12.43 -1.49
C GLU A 26 12.30 -13.34 -2.38
N ILE A 27 12.83 -14.51 -2.72
CA ILE A 27 12.10 -15.52 -3.48
C ILE A 27 11.42 -16.48 -2.49
N ARG A 28 10.12 -16.67 -2.65
CA ARG A 28 9.32 -17.62 -1.86
C ARG A 28 8.70 -18.68 -2.76
N ALA A 29 8.81 -19.95 -2.38
CA ALA A 29 8.11 -21.03 -3.08
C ALA A 29 6.58 -20.91 -2.87
N THR A 30 5.81 -21.07 -3.94
CA THR A 30 4.34 -20.99 -3.92
C THR A 30 3.67 -22.35 -3.75
N LYS A 31 4.42 -23.45 -3.90
CA LYS A 31 3.94 -24.82 -3.71
C LYS A 31 4.65 -25.47 -2.51
N PRO A 32 3.97 -26.39 -1.78
CA PRO A 32 4.61 -27.16 -0.73
C PRO A 32 5.84 -27.91 -1.23
N LEU A 33 6.88 -27.98 -0.40
CA LEU A 33 8.13 -28.71 -0.63
C LEU A 33 8.57 -29.44 0.65
N ALA A 34 7.62 -30.12 1.30
CA ALA A 34 7.80 -30.67 2.64
C ALA A 34 8.22 -32.16 2.64
N ASN A 35 7.97 -32.89 1.56
CA ASN A 35 8.17 -34.34 1.51
C ASN A 35 8.63 -34.84 0.12
N GLY A 36 8.91 -36.14 0.02
CA GLY A 36 9.41 -36.76 -1.22
C GLY A 36 8.45 -36.71 -2.41
N ARG A 37 7.13 -36.72 -2.18
CA ARG A 37 6.11 -36.55 -3.24
C ARG A 37 6.15 -35.13 -3.77
N ASP A 38 6.22 -34.13 -2.89
CA ASP A 38 6.33 -32.72 -3.30
C ASP A 38 7.58 -32.50 -4.16
N LEU A 39 8.72 -33.05 -3.73
CA LEU A 39 9.97 -32.99 -4.48
C LEU A 39 9.86 -33.68 -5.85
N SER A 40 9.19 -34.84 -5.93
CA SER A 40 9.05 -35.57 -7.20
C SER A 40 8.10 -34.89 -8.19
N LEU A 41 7.22 -34.00 -7.72
CA LEU A 41 6.36 -33.16 -8.56
C LEU A 41 7.04 -31.85 -8.95
N ALA A 42 7.67 -31.17 -7.99
CA ALA A 42 8.34 -29.89 -8.21
C ALA A 42 9.63 -30.02 -9.03
N TYR A 43 10.25 -31.21 -9.01
CA TYR A 43 11.47 -31.51 -9.74
C TYR A 43 11.37 -32.88 -10.41
N SER A 44 12.49 -33.57 -10.60
CA SER A 44 12.52 -34.87 -11.25
C SER A 44 11.77 -35.95 -10.45
N PRO A 45 10.96 -36.80 -11.11
CA PRO A 45 10.71 -36.81 -12.56
C PRO A 45 9.54 -35.92 -13.04
N GLY A 46 8.67 -35.44 -12.14
CA GLY A 46 7.39 -34.81 -12.50
C GLY A 46 7.50 -33.50 -13.29
N VAL A 47 8.54 -32.70 -13.07
CA VAL A 47 8.79 -31.46 -13.81
C VAL A 47 8.93 -31.69 -15.33
N ALA A 48 9.29 -32.91 -15.76
CA ALA A 48 9.43 -33.25 -17.17
C ALA A 48 8.10 -33.10 -17.94
N GLU A 49 6.96 -33.37 -17.31
CA GLU A 49 5.65 -33.28 -17.96
C GLU A 49 5.33 -31.82 -18.35
N ALA A 50 5.55 -30.87 -17.43
CA ALA A 50 5.39 -29.44 -17.73
C ALA A 50 6.34 -28.98 -18.85
N CYS A 51 7.59 -29.46 -18.86
CA CYS A 51 8.55 -29.16 -19.93
C CYS A 51 8.09 -29.70 -21.30
N LEU A 52 7.50 -30.90 -21.35
CA LEU A 52 7.01 -31.51 -22.58
C LEU A 52 5.77 -30.78 -23.11
N GLU A 53 4.86 -30.36 -22.22
CA GLU A 53 3.70 -29.53 -22.59
C GLU A 53 4.14 -28.19 -23.18
N ILE A 54 5.09 -27.49 -22.56
CA ILE A 54 5.63 -26.22 -23.08
C ILE A 54 6.36 -26.42 -24.41
N LYS A 55 7.06 -27.54 -24.58
CA LYS A 55 7.71 -27.88 -25.86
C LYS A 55 6.68 -28.13 -26.98
N ALA A 56 5.49 -28.63 -26.64
CA ALA A 56 4.41 -28.86 -27.60
C ALA A 56 3.65 -27.56 -27.94
N ASP A 57 3.43 -26.69 -26.95
CA ASP A 57 2.83 -25.36 -27.11
C ASP A 57 3.50 -24.35 -26.17
N GLU A 58 4.29 -23.43 -26.73
CA GLU A 58 5.03 -22.43 -25.96
C GLU A 58 4.12 -21.53 -25.11
N ARG A 59 2.85 -21.37 -25.49
CA ARG A 59 1.86 -20.57 -24.72
C ARG A 59 1.58 -21.19 -23.36
N ALA A 60 1.75 -22.51 -23.22
CA ALA A 60 1.59 -23.22 -21.96
C ALA A 60 2.61 -22.77 -20.89
N ALA A 61 3.70 -22.08 -21.28
CA ALA A 61 4.64 -21.51 -20.32
C ALA A 61 3.95 -20.54 -19.34
N SER A 62 2.91 -19.81 -19.76
CA SER A 62 2.14 -18.94 -18.86
C SER A 62 1.25 -19.71 -17.87
N LEU A 63 0.96 -20.99 -18.13
CA LEU A 63 0.12 -21.85 -17.29
C LEU A 63 0.96 -22.63 -16.27
N TYR A 64 2.11 -23.16 -16.71
CA TYR A 64 2.93 -24.08 -15.93
C TYR A 64 4.14 -23.41 -15.26
N THR A 65 4.36 -22.10 -15.49
CA THR A 65 5.45 -21.35 -14.87
C THR A 65 4.97 -19.99 -14.37
N ALA A 66 5.84 -19.28 -13.63
CA ALA A 66 5.56 -17.92 -13.17
C ALA A 66 5.55 -16.88 -14.31
N ARG A 67 5.94 -17.23 -15.54
CA ARG A 67 6.05 -16.32 -16.70
C ARG A 67 4.85 -15.38 -16.85
N GLY A 68 3.64 -15.89 -16.70
CA GLY A 68 2.41 -15.11 -16.90
C GLY A 68 2.22 -13.95 -15.91
N ASN A 69 2.94 -13.93 -14.78
CA ASN A 69 2.87 -12.90 -13.75
C ASN A 69 4.23 -12.24 -13.47
N LEU A 70 5.28 -12.58 -14.23
CA LEU A 70 6.65 -12.20 -13.94
C LEU A 70 7.14 -11.07 -14.85
N VAL A 71 7.59 -9.98 -14.25
CA VAL A 71 8.17 -8.82 -14.95
C VAL A 71 9.67 -8.71 -14.68
N ALA A 72 10.45 -8.29 -15.68
CA ALA A 72 11.82 -7.86 -15.47
C ALA A 72 11.88 -6.33 -15.36
N VAL A 73 12.41 -5.80 -14.27
CA VAL A 73 12.83 -4.39 -14.17
C VAL A 73 14.29 -4.34 -14.60
N VAL A 74 14.56 -3.83 -15.80
CA VAL A 74 15.89 -3.83 -16.40
C VAL A 74 16.46 -2.42 -16.44
N SER A 75 17.70 -2.27 -15.96
CA SER A 75 18.43 -1.01 -16.01
C SER A 75 19.93 -1.24 -16.26
N ASN A 76 20.62 -0.27 -16.85
CA ASN A 76 22.08 -0.20 -16.84
C ASN A 76 22.64 0.87 -15.88
N GLY A 77 21.76 1.55 -15.12
CA GLY A 77 22.12 2.54 -14.11
C GLY A 77 22.72 3.83 -14.67
N THR A 78 22.42 4.18 -15.93
CA THR A 78 23.00 5.36 -16.60
C THR A 78 22.22 6.66 -16.37
N ALA A 79 20.99 6.59 -15.85
CA ALA A 79 20.16 7.75 -15.56
C ALA A 79 19.34 7.59 -14.27
N VAL A 80 19.98 7.16 -13.18
CA VAL A 80 19.29 6.84 -11.92
C VAL A 80 18.78 8.11 -11.23
N LEU A 81 17.47 8.31 -11.22
CA LEU A 81 16.82 9.47 -10.60
C LEU A 81 17.49 10.80 -11.02
N GLY A 82 17.76 11.71 -10.08
CA GLY A 82 18.57 12.91 -10.29
C GLY A 82 20.09 12.70 -10.11
N LEU A 83 20.56 11.46 -9.95
CA LEU A 83 21.97 11.14 -9.70
C LEU A 83 22.77 10.93 -11.00
N GLY A 84 22.07 10.67 -12.10
CA GLY A 84 22.68 10.43 -13.40
C GLY A 84 23.33 9.05 -13.49
N ASN A 85 24.47 8.97 -14.17
CA ASN A 85 25.16 7.70 -14.40
C ASN A 85 25.97 7.30 -13.15
N ILE A 86 25.40 6.41 -12.34
CA ILE A 86 26.05 5.82 -11.15
C ILE A 86 26.42 4.34 -11.35
N GLY A 87 26.06 3.77 -12.50
CA GLY A 87 26.35 2.40 -12.91
C GLY A 87 25.35 1.38 -12.35
N ALA A 88 25.31 0.22 -13.02
CA ALA A 88 24.37 -0.87 -12.77
C ALA A 88 24.31 -1.31 -11.28
N LEU A 89 25.44 -1.52 -10.60
CA LEU A 89 25.40 -1.98 -9.21
C LEU A 89 24.78 -0.95 -8.25
N ALA A 90 25.03 0.34 -8.49
CA ALA A 90 24.52 1.40 -7.62
C ALA A 90 23.03 1.71 -7.89
N SER A 91 22.48 1.29 -9.05
CA SER A 91 21.05 1.41 -9.35
C SER A 91 20.20 0.34 -8.66
N LYS A 92 20.81 -0.78 -8.24
CA LYS A 92 20.10 -1.94 -7.65
C LYS A 92 19.08 -1.59 -6.56
N PRO A 93 19.37 -0.72 -5.57
CA PRO A 93 18.36 -0.35 -4.59
C PRO A 93 17.12 0.30 -5.22
N VAL A 94 17.25 1.07 -6.29
CA VAL A 94 16.10 1.67 -6.98
C VAL A 94 15.27 0.58 -7.68
N MET A 95 15.93 -0.35 -8.35
CA MET A 95 15.28 -1.46 -9.07
C MET A 95 14.56 -2.43 -8.13
N GLU A 96 15.19 -2.82 -7.00
CA GLU A 96 14.51 -3.57 -5.93
C GLU A 96 13.27 -2.81 -5.41
N GLY A 97 13.37 -1.48 -5.35
CA GLY A 97 12.26 -0.60 -5.00
C GLY A 97 11.09 -0.74 -5.97
N LYS A 98 11.35 -0.68 -7.28
CA LYS A 98 10.32 -0.89 -8.32
C LYS A 98 9.69 -2.28 -8.21
N ALA A 99 10.49 -3.32 -8.01
CA ALA A 99 10.01 -4.69 -7.86
C ALA A 99 9.03 -4.84 -6.68
N VAL A 100 9.33 -4.26 -5.50
CA VAL A 100 8.40 -4.33 -4.36
C VAL A 100 7.13 -3.50 -4.57
N LEU A 101 7.18 -2.41 -5.35
CA LEU A 101 6.00 -1.62 -5.69
C LEU A 101 5.08 -2.37 -6.67
N PHE A 102 5.64 -3.06 -7.67
CA PHE A 102 4.88 -3.99 -8.53
C PHE A 102 4.13 -5.03 -7.69
N LYS A 103 4.84 -5.68 -6.76
CA LYS A 103 4.22 -6.68 -5.88
C LYS A 103 3.17 -6.09 -4.96
N LYS A 104 3.46 -4.93 -4.35
CA LYS A 104 2.57 -4.31 -3.36
C LYS A 104 1.27 -3.77 -3.98
N PHE A 105 1.34 -3.15 -5.15
CA PHE A 105 0.20 -2.45 -5.74
C PHE A 105 -0.58 -3.29 -6.75
N ALA A 106 0.05 -4.28 -7.39
CA ALA A 106 -0.55 -5.05 -8.47
C ALA A 106 -0.37 -6.57 -8.36
N ASP A 107 0.21 -7.06 -7.26
CA ASP A 107 0.53 -8.48 -7.06
C ASP A 107 1.33 -9.10 -8.23
N ILE A 108 2.20 -8.30 -8.83
CA ILE A 108 3.10 -8.73 -9.92
C ILE A 108 4.42 -9.18 -9.32
N ASP A 109 4.86 -10.38 -9.70
CA ASP A 109 6.17 -10.87 -9.33
C ASP A 109 7.21 -10.21 -10.24
N CYS A 110 8.36 -9.83 -9.67
CA CYS A 110 9.35 -9.06 -10.40
C CYS A 110 10.76 -9.49 -10.04
N PHE A 111 11.64 -9.54 -11.05
CA PHE A 111 13.08 -9.56 -10.86
C PHE A 111 13.69 -8.25 -11.33
N ASP A 112 14.55 -7.68 -10.51
CA ASP A 112 15.44 -6.58 -10.86
C ASP A 112 16.68 -7.13 -11.58
N ILE A 113 17.03 -6.53 -12.72
CA ILE A 113 18.13 -6.96 -13.59
C ILE A 113 18.99 -5.75 -13.95
N GLU A 114 20.10 -5.61 -13.23
CA GLU A 114 21.10 -4.57 -13.50
C GLU A 114 22.15 -5.08 -14.50
N VAL A 115 22.12 -4.56 -15.74
CA VAL A 115 23.01 -4.97 -16.83
C VAL A 115 24.16 -3.97 -16.98
N ASN A 116 25.39 -4.42 -16.78
CA ASN A 116 26.57 -3.58 -16.97
C ASN A 116 26.98 -3.50 -18.45
N GLU A 117 26.11 -2.95 -19.30
CA GLU A 117 26.34 -2.72 -20.73
C GLU A 117 25.93 -1.29 -21.10
N SER A 118 26.83 -0.59 -21.79
CA SER A 118 26.67 0.81 -22.18
C SER A 118 26.28 1.00 -23.64
N ASP A 119 26.52 0.01 -24.50
CA ASP A 119 26.08 0.05 -25.89
C ASP A 119 24.58 -0.29 -25.97
N PRO A 120 23.74 0.61 -26.51
CA PRO A 120 22.28 0.41 -26.52
C PRO A 120 21.83 -0.78 -27.37
N GLU A 121 22.53 -1.09 -28.46
CA GLU A 121 22.16 -2.24 -29.31
C GLU A 121 22.48 -3.56 -28.62
N ARG A 122 23.66 -3.66 -27.98
CA ARG A 122 24.05 -4.83 -27.18
C ARG A 122 23.17 -4.99 -25.94
N LEU A 123 22.82 -3.89 -25.28
CA LEU A 123 21.88 -3.93 -24.16
C LEU A 123 20.53 -4.49 -24.64
N ALA A 124 20.00 -4.00 -25.76
CA ALA A 124 18.75 -4.50 -26.33
C ALA A 124 18.83 -5.98 -26.72
N GLU A 125 19.95 -6.44 -27.29
CA GLU A 125 20.20 -7.86 -27.59
C GLU A 125 20.10 -8.73 -26.32
N ILE A 126 20.73 -8.29 -25.23
CA ILE A 126 20.67 -9.00 -23.93
C ILE A 126 19.24 -9.06 -23.42
N VAL A 127 18.50 -7.94 -23.45
CA VAL A 127 17.10 -7.88 -22.99
C VAL A 127 16.20 -8.79 -23.83
N CYS A 128 16.33 -8.75 -25.16
CA CYS A 128 15.57 -9.62 -26.04
C CYS A 128 15.86 -11.11 -25.75
N ALA A 129 17.10 -11.47 -25.44
CA ALA A 129 17.46 -12.85 -25.11
C ALA A 129 16.81 -13.37 -23.81
N LEU A 130 16.38 -12.47 -22.92
CA LEU A 130 15.68 -12.81 -21.67
C LEU A 130 14.17 -13.03 -21.86
N GLU A 131 13.62 -12.77 -23.06
CA GLU A 131 12.20 -12.92 -23.36
C GLU A 131 11.58 -14.22 -22.82
N PRO A 132 12.18 -15.41 -22.93
CA PRO A 132 11.56 -16.67 -22.49
C PRO A 132 11.28 -16.79 -20.98
N THR A 133 11.88 -15.94 -20.15
CA THR A 133 11.66 -15.93 -18.69
C THR A 133 10.45 -15.08 -18.30
N PHE A 134 10.25 -13.95 -18.97
CA PHE A 134 9.36 -12.87 -18.50
C PHE A 134 8.06 -12.77 -19.30
N GLY A 135 6.99 -12.38 -18.63
CA GLY A 135 5.72 -12.00 -19.25
C GLY A 135 5.69 -10.56 -19.76
N ALA A 136 6.57 -9.69 -19.23
CA ALA A 136 6.78 -8.33 -19.73
C ALA A 136 8.13 -7.76 -19.25
N ILE A 137 8.62 -6.70 -19.90
CA ILE A 137 9.85 -5.96 -19.57
C ILE A 137 9.51 -4.52 -19.21
N ASN A 138 9.99 -4.08 -18.05
CA ASN A 138 10.02 -2.70 -17.64
C ASN A 138 11.45 -2.15 -17.73
N LEU A 139 11.71 -1.25 -18.68
CA LEU A 139 12.99 -0.56 -18.83
C LEU A 139 13.03 0.66 -17.91
N GLU A 140 14.14 0.84 -17.19
CA GLU A 140 14.27 1.85 -16.14
C GLU A 140 15.66 2.51 -16.12
N ASP A 141 15.73 3.81 -15.84
CA ASP A 141 16.97 4.55 -15.58
C ASP A 141 18.06 4.39 -16.66
N ILE A 142 17.65 4.34 -17.94
CA ILE A 142 18.54 4.33 -19.11
C ILE A 142 18.60 5.74 -19.72
N LYS A 143 19.80 6.30 -19.89
CA LYS A 143 19.97 7.66 -20.40
C LYS A 143 19.42 7.85 -21.83
N ALA A 144 18.99 9.07 -22.15
CA ALA A 144 18.75 9.48 -23.53
C ALA A 144 20.08 9.76 -24.25
N PRO A 145 20.19 9.50 -25.57
CA PRO A 145 19.17 8.93 -26.47
C PRO A 145 19.09 7.40 -26.46
N ASP A 146 19.97 6.72 -25.73
CA ASP A 146 20.13 5.26 -25.71
C ASP A 146 18.84 4.51 -25.38
N CYS A 147 18.06 5.00 -24.41
CA CYS A 147 16.76 4.44 -24.03
C CYS A 147 15.79 4.28 -25.22
N PHE A 148 15.76 5.23 -26.15
CA PHE A 148 14.90 5.16 -27.33
C PHE A 148 15.30 4.02 -28.27
N ILE A 149 16.60 3.77 -28.40
CA ILE A 149 17.15 2.71 -29.25
C ILE A 149 16.82 1.36 -28.63
N VAL A 150 17.10 1.20 -27.32
CA VAL A 150 16.82 -0.04 -26.58
C VAL A 150 15.35 -0.40 -26.65
N GLU A 151 14.47 0.55 -26.30
CA GLU A 151 13.03 0.32 -26.31
C GLU A 151 12.51 -0.05 -27.69
N LYS A 152 12.93 0.69 -28.74
CA LYS A 152 12.52 0.40 -30.11
C LYS A 152 12.88 -1.03 -30.52
N ILE A 153 14.14 -1.42 -30.33
CA ILE A 153 14.61 -2.76 -30.71
C ILE A 153 13.85 -3.84 -29.94
N CYS A 154 13.67 -3.67 -28.62
CA CYS A 154 12.94 -4.63 -27.81
C CYS A 154 11.46 -4.74 -28.21
N ARG A 155 10.77 -3.62 -28.45
CA ARG A 155 9.38 -3.62 -28.94
C ARG A 155 9.22 -4.27 -30.32
N GLU A 156 10.19 -4.10 -31.22
CA GLU A 156 10.14 -4.69 -32.57
C GLU A 156 10.44 -6.19 -32.58
N ARG A 157 11.22 -6.69 -31.62
CA ARG A 157 11.72 -8.07 -31.62
C ARG A 157 11.00 -9.01 -30.67
N MET A 158 10.45 -8.50 -29.56
CA MET A 158 9.85 -9.31 -28.51
C MET A 158 8.35 -9.47 -28.72
N ASN A 159 7.78 -10.61 -28.32
CA ASN A 159 6.33 -10.87 -28.36
C ASN A 159 5.67 -10.69 -26.99
N ILE A 160 6.30 -9.90 -26.12
CA ILE A 160 5.80 -9.52 -24.80
C ILE A 160 5.87 -8.00 -24.64
N PRO A 161 5.07 -7.40 -23.75
CA PRO A 161 5.09 -5.96 -23.54
C PRO A 161 6.45 -5.48 -23.06
N VAL A 162 6.97 -4.45 -23.74
CA VAL A 162 8.15 -3.70 -23.33
C VAL A 162 7.73 -2.26 -23.10
N PHE A 163 8.03 -1.75 -21.91
CA PHE A 163 7.61 -0.41 -21.49
C PHE A 163 8.74 0.27 -20.75
N HIS A 164 9.10 1.49 -21.16
CA HIS A 164 10.04 2.31 -20.41
C HIS A 164 9.31 3.28 -19.46
N ASP A 165 9.45 3.09 -18.15
CA ASP A 165 8.64 3.84 -17.16
C ASP A 165 8.98 5.32 -17.12
N ASP A 166 10.28 5.68 -17.16
CA ASP A 166 10.69 7.10 -17.17
C ASP A 166 10.16 7.88 -18.37
N GLN A 167 9.89 7.18 -19.49
CA GLN A 167 9.28 7.76 -20.68
C GLN A 167 7.76 7.76 -20.58
N HIS A 168 7.16 6.59 -20.73
CA HIS A 168 5.71 6.44 -20.93
C HIS A 168 4.95 6.52 -19.61
N GLY A 169 5.52 6.01 -18.51
CA GLY A 169 4.92 6.14 -17.18
C GLY A 169 4.78 7.59 -16.75
N THR A 170 5.86 8.36 -16.90
CA THR A 170 5.84 9.82 -16.69
C THR A 170 4.81 10.49 -17.61
N ALA A 171 4.82 10.15 -18.91
CA ALA A 171 3.90 10.72 -19.89
C ALA A 171 2.43 10.47 -19.52
N ILE A 172 2.08 9.26 -19.12
CA ILE A 172 0.71 8.89 -18.76
C ILE A 172 0.22 9.69 -17.54
N VAL A 173 1.02 9.79 -16.48
CA VAL A 173 0.60 10.52 -15.28
C VAL A 173 0.52 12.03 -15.57
N VAL A 174 1.43 12.57 -16.39
CA VAL A 174 1.35 13.94 -16.91
C VAL A 174 0.11 14.15 -17.76
N GLY A 175 -0.23 13.20 -18.63
CA GLY A 175 -1.42 13.22 -19.46
C GLY A 175 -2.70 13.25 -18.63
N ALA A 176 -2.78 12.42 -17.58
CA ALA A 176 -3.91 12.38 -16.65
C ALA A 176 -4.06 13.69 -15.88
N ALA A 177 -2.93 14.22 -15.36
CA ALA A 177 -2.92 15.53 -14.70
C ALA A 177 -3.32 16.66 -15.67
N ALA A 178 -2.82 16.66 -16.92
CA ALA A 178 -3.13 17.67 -17.92
C ALA A 178 -4.62 17.62 -18.31
N ARG A 179 -5.17 16.42 -18.53
CA ARG A 179 -6.59 16.19 -18.81
C ARG A 179 -7.47 16.84 -17.75
N ASN A 180 -7.15 16.61 -16.48
CA ASN A 180 -7.89 17.17 -15.35
C ASN A 180 -7.62 18.65 -15.13
N ALA A 181 -6.40 19.12 -15.32
CA ALA A 181 -6.06 20.55 -15.22
C ALA A 181 -6.81 21.38 -16.27
N LEU A 182 -6.90 20.89 -17.50
CA LEU A 182 -7.65 21.53 -18.57
C LEU A 182 -9.16 21.52 -18.29
N HIS A 183 -9.69 20.42 -17.75
CA HIS A 183 -11.08 20.37 -17.30
C HIS A 183 -11.36 21.44 -16.23
N VAL A 184 -10.50 21.58 -15.22
CA VAL A 184 -10.61 22.61 -14.17
C VAL A 184 -10.42 24.03 -14.73
N ALA A 185 -9.58 24.20 -15.74
CA ALA A 185 -9.33 25.47 -16.41
C ALA A 185 -10.41 25.84 -17.45
N GLY A 186 -11.29 24.91 -17.83
CA GLY A 186 -12.28 25.11 -18.90
C GLY A 186 -11.65 25.23 -20.30
N LYS A 187 -10.57 24.48 -20.57
CA LYS A 187 -9.83 24.50 -21.84
C LYS A 187 -9.82 23.13 -22.51
N SER A 188 -9.56 23.11 -23.81
CA SER A 188 -9.40 21.90 -24.63
C SER A 188 -7.95 21.74 -25.09
N PHE A 189 -7.49 20.50 -25.31
CA PHE A 189 -6.11 20.23 -25.75
C PHE A 189 -5.76 20.94 -27.08
N GLU A 190 -6.71 21.06 -27.99
CA GLU A 190 -6.50 21.64 -29.32
C GLU A 190 -6.29 23.16 -29.33
N ASP A 191 -6.58 23.84 -28.20
CA ASP A 191 -6.56 25.30 -28.07
C ASP A 191 -5.40 25.81 -27.22
N ILE A 192 -4.65 24.93 -26.56
CA ILE A 192 -3.60 25.35 -25.64
C ILE A 192 -2.25 25.53 -26.31
N LYS A 193 -1.51 26.54 -25.85
CA LYS A 193 -0.08 26.71 -26.08
C LYS A 193 0.71 26.04 -24.95
N ILE A 194 1.63 25.15 -25.32
CA ILE A 194 2.53 24.45 -24.40
C ILE A 194 3.94 24.99 -24.55
N VAL A 195 4.55 25.38 -23.42
CA VAL A 195 5.98 25.66 -23.32
C VAL A 195 6.60 24.60 -22.43
N SER A 196 7.57 23.86 -22.95
CA SER A 196 8.22 22.78 -22.22
C SER A 196 9.72 23.06 -22.04
N THR A 197 10.26 22.66 -20.89
CA THR A 197 11.71 22.59 -20.66
C THR A 197 12.12 21.14 -20.46
N GLY A 198 13.16 20.72 -21.18
CA GLY A 198 13.72 19.37 -21.10
C GLY A 198 13.49 18.55 -22.37
N GLY A 199 14.51 18.50 -23.24
CA GLY A 199 14.51 17.69 -24.47
C GLY A 199 15.02 16.25 -24.29
N GLY A 200 14.87 15.69 -23.09
CA GLY A 200 15.25 14.32 -22.74
C GLY A 200 14.11 13.30 -22.97
N ALA A 201 14.33 12.06 -22.54
CA ALA A 201 13.39 10.94 -22.75
C ALA A 201 11.97 11.24 -22.24
N ALA A 202 11.85 11.61 -20.96
CA ALA A 202 10.56 11.92 -20.34
C ALA A 202 9.85 13.10 -21.01
N GLY A 203 10.56 14.20 -21.29
CA GLY A 203 9.98 15.41 -21.89
C GLY A 203 9.42 15.15 -23.29
N ILE A 204 10.18 14.46 -24.13
CA ILE A 204 9.74 14.06 -25.47
C ILE A 204 8.53 13.12 -25.40
N ALA A 205 8.56 12.12 -24.51
CA ALA A 205 7.45 11.17 -24.35
C ALA A 205 6.16 11.87 -23.89
N CYS A 206 6.25 12.79 -22.93
CA CYS A 206 5.12 13.59 -22.47
C CYS A 206 4.53 14.43 -23.61
N LEU A 207 5.37 15.13 -24.37
CA LEU A 207 4.91 15.94 -25.51
C LEU A 207 4.24 15.07 -26.57
N ASN A 208 4.82 13.92 -26.93
CA ASN A 208 4.23 13.00 -27.89
C ASN A 208 2.86 12.48 -27.43
N LEU A 209 2.71 12.13 -26.15
CA LEU A 209 1.41 11.69 -25.63
C LEU A 209 0.39 12.83 -25.62
N LEU A 210 0.80 14.06 -25.29
CA LEU A 210 -0.07 15.23 -25.35
C LEU A 210 -0.56 15.54 -26.78
N LEU A 211 0.28 15.31 -27.80
CA LEU A 211 -0.17 15.38 -29.20
C LEU A 211 -1.24 14.32 -29.50
N LYS A 212 -1.07 13.08 -29.03
CA LYS A 212 -2.06 12.00 -29.19
C LYS A 212 -3.39 12.31 -28.46
N LEU A 213 -3.33 13.04 -27.35
CA LEU A 213 -4.50 13.54 -26.63
C LEU A 213 -5.19 14.74 -27.30
N GLY A 214 -4.59 15.30 -28.36
CA GLY A 214 -5.21 16.32 -29.21
C GLY A 214 -4.51 17.68 -29.22
N VAL A 215 -3.33 17.83 -28.60
CA VAL A 215 -2.56 19.08 -28.70
C VAL A 215 -2.08 19.25 -30.14
N LYS A 216 -2.25 20.46 -30.69
CA LYS A 216 -1.75 20.79 -32.02
C LYS A 216 -0.23 20.98 -31.99
N ARG A 217 0.48 20.38 -32.94
CA ARG A 217 1.94 20.37 -32.97
C ARG A 217 2.52 21.79 -33.04
N GLU A 218 1.92 22.68 -33.81
CA GLU A 218 2.32 24.09 -33.94
C GLU A 218 2.28 24.86 -32.61
N ASN A 219 1.49 24.39 -31.63
CA ASN A 219 1.34 25.03 -30.34
C ASN A 219 2.37 24.58 -29.28
N VAL A 220 3.29 23.67 -29.63
CA VAL A 220 4.30 23.12 -28.71
C VAL A 220 5.65 23.80 -28.91
N TRP A 221 6.20 24.37 -27.84
CA TRP A 221 7.46 25.10 -27.82
C TRP A 221 8.43 24.44 -26.84
N LEU A 222 9.41 23.70 -27.36
CA LEU A 222 10.39 22.96 -26.56
C LEU A 222 11.67 23.78 -26.38
N CYS A 223 12.08 24.02 -25.14
CA CYS A 223 13.38 24.55 -24.78
C CYS A 223 14.25 23.49 -24.10
N ASP A 224 15.53 23.43 -24.44
CA ASP A 224 16.52 22.64 -23.71
C ASP A 224 17.63 23.55 -23.13
N ILE A 225 18.76 22.96 -22.74
CA ILE A 225 19.87 23.69 -22.12
C ILE A 225 20.47 24.78 -23.01
N HIS A 226 20.28 24.71 -24.34
CA HIS A 226 20.77 25.72 -25.29
C HIS A 226 19.67 26.69 -25.75
N GLY A 227 18.48 26.65 -25.14
CA GLY A 227 17.34 27.51 -25.47
C GLY A 227 16.29 26.81 -26.34
N LEU A 228 15.54 27.59 -27.10
CA LEU A 228 14.46 27.08 -27.97
C LEU A 228 15.00 26.08 -28.99
N VAL A 229 14.26 25.01 -29.24
CA VAL A 229 14.49 24.10 -30.35
C VAL A 229 13.83 24.70 -31.60
N TYR A 230 14.64 25.11 -32.58
CA TYR A 230 14.20 25.81 -33.79
C TYR A 230 14.79 25.20 -35.06
N GLU A 231 14.14 25.46 -36.20
CA GLU A 231 14.61 24.99 -37.51
C GLU A 231 15.97 25.61 -37.86
N GLY A 232 16.97 24.78 -38.15
CA GLY A 232 18.33 25.23 -38.48
C GLY A 232 19.28 25.31 -37.29
N ARG A 233 18.84 24.95 -36.07
CA ARG A 233 19.75 24.70 -34.95
C ARG A 233 20.58 23.44 -35.20
N GLU A 234 21.89 23.51 -34.97
CA GLU A 234 22.80 22.34 -35.10
C GLU A 234 23.21 21.74 -33.74
N GLU A 235 23.26 22.55 -32.68
CA GLU A 235 23.78 22.16 -31.37
C GLU A 235 22.82 21.24 -30.59
N ASP A 236 23.31 20.07 -30.17
CA ASP A 236 22.59 19.07 -29.36
C ASP A 236 21.22 18.66 -29.93
N MET A 237 21.15 18.53 -31.26
CA MET A 237 19.95 18.12 -31.97
C MET A 237 19.95 16.61 -32.27
N ASN A 238 18.81 15.98 -32.03
CA ASN A 238 18.52 14.59 -32.40
C ASN A 238 17.16 14.54 -33.14
N PRO A 239 16.82 13.42 -33.81
CA PRO A 239 15.58 13.30 -34.56
C PRO A 239 14.32 13.60 -33.72
N GLN A 240 14.31 13.20 -32.46
CA GLN A 240 13.20 13.40 -31.53
C GLN A 240 13.00 14.89 -31.21
N LYS A 241 14.06 15.64 -30.89
CA LYS A 241 14.01 17.09 -30.67
C LYS A 241 13.68 17.83 -31.96
N ALA A 242 14.26 17.42 -33.09
CA ALA A 242 14.00 18.03 -34.38
C ALA A 242 12.52 17.98 -34.76
N ALA A 243 11.80 16.92 -34.35
CA ALA A 243 10.35 16.85 -34.52
C ALA A 243 9.59 17.98 -33.81
N PHE A 244 10.17 18.61 -32.78
CA PHE A 244 9.62 19.75 -32.03
C PHE A 244 10.20 21.12 -32.42
N ALA A 245 11.05 21.18 -33.45
CA ALA A 245 11.60 22.43 -33.94
C ALA A 245 10.52 23.41 -34.43
N GLN A 246 10.68 24.69 -34.09
CA GLN A 246 9.80 25.78 -34.52
C GLN A 246 10.46 26.65 -35.59
N LYS A 247 9.68 27.10 -36.58
CA LYS A 247 10.13 28.06 -37.59
C LYS A 247 9.94 29.50 -37.07
N THR A 248 10.97 30.01 -36.40
CA THR A 248 10.88 31.27 -35.65
C THR A 248 12.24 31.91 -35.40
N ASP A 249 12.25 33.21 -35.09
CA ASP A 249 13.44 33.97 -34.70
C ASP A 249 13.63 34.05 -33.17
N LEU A 250 12.69 33.53 -32.38
CA LEU A 250 12.78 33.45 -30.91
C LEU A 250 13.86 32.46 -30.46
N ARG A 251 14.50 32.67 -29.30
CA ARG A 251 15.65 31.84 -28.88
C ARG A 251 15.61 31.40 -27.43
N THR A 252 14.92 32.11 -26.55
CA THR A 252 14.96 31.85 -25.11
C THR A 252 13.62 31.36 -24.57
N LEU A 253 13.63 30.77 -23.37
CA LEU A 253 12.40 30.39 -22.65
C LEU A 253 11.48 31.60 -22.42
N GLY A 254 12.05 32.75 -22.08
CA GLY A 254 11.32 33.98 -21.82
C GLY A 254 10.65 34.58 -23.06
N ASP A 255 11.15 34.26 -24.27
CA ASP A 255 10.59 34.71 -25.54
C ASP A 255 9.29 34.00 -25.90
N VAL A 256 9.15 32.73 -25.48
CA VAL A 256 8.03 31.86 -25.89
C VAL A 256 6.93 31.76 -24.84
N MET A 257 7.14 32.33 -23.64
CA MET A 257 6.21 32.19 -22.52
C MET A 257 4.91 33.01 -22.64
N ASP A 258 4.90 34.04 -23.49
CA ASP A 258 3.75 34.92 -23.66
C ASP A 258 2.50 34.13 -24.05
N GLY A 259 1.44 34.25 -23.24
CA GLY A 259 0.17 33.55 -23.43
C GLY A 259 0.25 32.02 -23.32
N ALA A 260 1.32 31.44 -22.75
CA ALA A 260 1.40 30.00 -22.54
C ALA A 260 0.29 29.53 -21.57
N ASP A 261 -0.45 28.49 -21.96
CA ASP A 261 -1.50 27.90 -21.15
C ASP A 261 -0.96 26.84 -20.19
N LEU A 262 0.02 26.07 -20.66
CA LEU A 262 0.66 24.99 -19.90
C LEU A 262 2.18 25.11 -19.99
N PHE A 263 2.83 25.15 -18.84
CA PHE A 263 4.27 24.93 -18.70
C PHE A 263 4.54 23.48 -18.28
N LEU A 264 5.39 22.77 -19.04
CA LEU A 264 5.82 21.40 -18.74
C LEU A 264 7.33 21.35 -18.49
N GLY A 265 7.72 21.33 -17.21
CA GLY A 265 9.09 21.22 -16.76
C GLY A 265 9.49 19.79 -16.43
N LEU A 266 10.45 19.26 -17.18
CA LEU A 266 11.13 17.98 -16.97
C LEU A 266 12.64 18.17 -17.17
N SER A 267 13.19 19.10 -16.39
CA SER A 267 14.52 19.66 -16.63
C SER A 267 15.35 19.75 -15.35
N GLY A 268 15.61 20.97 -14.86
CA GLY A 268 16.45 21.25 -13.72
C GLY A 268 15.84 22.27 -12.77
N PRO A 269 16.46 22.45 -11.59
CA PRO A 269 15.92 23.31 -10.55
C PRO A 269 15.95 24.79 -10.95
N ASN A 270 14.90 25.53 -10.58
CA ASN A 270 14.79 26.99 -10.73
C ASN A 270 14.90 27.52 -12.17
N VAL A 271 14.56 26.70 -13.18
CA VAL A 271 14.58 27.10 -14.60
C VAL A 271 13.43 28.08 -14.93
N LEU A 272 12.24 27.88 -14.35
CA LEU A 272 11.10 28.76 -14.56
C LEU A 272 11.16 29.93 -13.56
N LYS A 273 11.28 31.15 -14.08
CA LYS A 273 11.38 32.37 -13.27
C LYS A 273 10.00 33.01 -13.04
N PRO A 274 9.78 33.76 -11.94
CA PRO A 274 8.51 34.45 -11.70
C PRO A 274 8.10 35.39 -12.85
N GLU A 275 9.08 36.05 -13.47
CA GLU A 275 8.89 36.90 -14.66
C GLU A 275 8.42 36.16 -15.91
N HIS A 276 8.69 34.85 -16.01
CA HIS A 276 8.13 33.99 -17.06
C HIS A 276 6.66 33.69 -16.75
N VAL A 277 6.37 33.27 -15.51
CA VAL A 277 5.01 32.94 -15.07
C VAL A 277 4.06 34.13 -15.22
N ALA A 278 4.53 35.35 -14.96
CA ALA A 278 3.75 36.57 -15.14
C ALA A 278 3.33 36.85 -16.60
N LYS A 279 3.98 36.23 -17.60
CA LYS A 279 3.63 36.34 -19.03
C LYS A 279 2.67 35.24 -19.51
N MET A 280 2.40 34.23 -18.69
CA MET A 280 1.50 33.13 -19.05
C MET A 280 0.03 33.59 -19.07
N ALA A 281 -0.89 32.72 -19.48
CA ALA A 281 -2.33 32.99 -19.40
C ALA A 281 -2.81 33.29 -17.96
N ASP A 282 -3.96 33.98 -17.78
CA ASP A 282 -4.50 34.40 -16.46
C ASP A 282 -4.68 33.23 -15.47
N ARG A 283 -4.97 32.03 -15.98
CA ARG A 283 -5.05 30.81 -15.18
C ARG A 283 -4.09 29.76 -15.79
N PRO A 284 -2.78 29.87 -15.51
CA PRO A 284 -1.79 29.01 -16.14
C PRO A 284 -1.75 27.64 -15.45
N ILE A 285 -1.44 26.61 -16.22
CA ILE A 285 -1.14 25.27 -15.72
C ILE A 285 0.38 25.14 -15.66
N ILE A 286 0.94 24.83 -14.49
CA ILE A 286 2.39 24.76 -14.27
C ILE A 286 2.73 23.38 -13.71
N PHE A 287 3.31 22.53 -14.56
CA PHE A 287 3.86 21.25 -14.14
C PHE A 287 5.37 21.42 -13.99
N ALA A 288 5.84 21.54 -12.74
CA ALA A 288 7.25 21.70 -12.41
C ALA A 288 7.76 20.40 -11.76
N LEU A 289 8.20 19.45 -12.60
CA LEU A 289 8.37 18.05 -12.23
C LEU A 289 9.83 17.66 -11.95
N ALA A 290 10.78 18.60 -12.03
CA ALA A 290 12.16 18.33 -11.64
C ALA A 290 12.27 17.92 -10.16
N ASN A 291 13.11 16.93 -9.87
CA ASN A 291 13.41 16.42 -8.54
C ASN A 291 14.89 16.56 -8.20
N PRO A 292 15.26 16.79 -6.92
CA PRO A 292 14.37 17.03 -5.77
C PRO A 292 13.81 18.47 -5.70
N THR A 293 14.38 19.39 -6.47
CA THR A 293 13.98 20.80 -6.51
C THR A 293 13.32 21.12 -7.85
N PRO A 294 12.07 21.59 -7.86
CA PRO A 294 11.30 21.84 -9.09
C PRO A 294 11.83 23.03 -9.90
N GLU A 295 11.37 23.17 -11.14
CA GLU A 295 11.66 24.31 -12.01
C GLU A 295 11.25 25.66 -11.39
N ILE A 296 10.19 25.67 -10.58
CA ILE A 296 9.76 26.77 -9.73
C ILE A 296 9.07 26.19 -8.50
N MET A 297 9.21 26.82 -7.33
CA MET A 297 8.45 26.40 -6.15
C MET A 297 6.98 26.87 -6.25
N PRO A 298 6.00 26.07 -5.79
CA PRO A 298 4.58 26.42 -5.90
C PRO A 298 4.17 27.73 -5.23
N ASP A 299 4.77 28.07 -4.09
CA ASP A 299 4.57 29.34 -3.38
C ASP A 299 5.02 30.53 -4.22
N ILE A 300 6.23 30.46 -4.78
CA ILE A 300 6.79 31.50 -5.67
C ILE A 300 5.93 31.66 -6.94
N ALA A 301 5.45 30.57 -7.52
CA ALA A 301 4.57 30.63 -8.68
C ALA A 301 3.22 31.32 -8.34
N ARG A 302 2.66 31.04 -7.16
CA ARG A 302 1.39 31.63 -6.70
C ARG A 302 1.50 33.11 -6.32
N GLU A 303 2.68 33.59 -5.92
CA GLU A 303 2.89 35.03 -5.68
C GLU A 303 2.61 35.88 -6.93
N VAL A 304 2.96 35.38 -8.11
CA VAL A 304 2.77 36.08 -9.38
C VAL A 304 1.52 35.62 -10.15
N ALA A 305 1.08 34.37 -9.98
CA ALA A 305 -0.12 33.83 -10.58
C ALA A 305 -0.98 33.10 -9.52
N PRO A 306 -1.79 33.83 -8.72
CA PRO A 306 -2.56 33.25 -7.62
C PRO A 306 -3.57 32.16 -8.05
N LYS A 307 -3.99 32.15 -9.32
CA LYS A 307 -4.92 31.17 -9.89
C LYS A 307 -4.22 29.97 -10.55
N ALA A 308 -2.89 29.89 -10.50
CA ALA A 308 -2.13 28.84 -11.16
C ALA A 308 -2.54 27.45 -10.66
N ILE A 309 -2.76 26.54 -11.61
CA ILE A 309 -2.98 25.11 -11.34
C ILE A 309 -1.60 24.46 -11.39
N ILE A 310 -1.13 23.92 -10.27
CA ILE A 310 0.27 23.50 -10.11
C ILE A 310 0.35 22.01 -9.81
N ALA A 311 1.28 21.32 -10.47
CA ALA A 311 1.67 19.95 -10.15
C ALA A 311 3.19 19.84 -10.04
N THR A 312 3.67 18.97 -9.15
CA THR A 312 5.11 18.76 -8.93
C THR A 312 5.43 17.27 -8.83
N GLY A 313 6.71 16.89 -8.86
CA GLY A 313 7.15 15.52 -8.56
C GLY A 313 7.20 15.19 -7.06
N ARG A 314 6.99 16.19 -6.19
CA ARG A 314 7.20 16.07 -4.75
C ARG A 314 5.91 15.68 -4.00
N SER A 315 6.05 14.86 -2.97
CA SER A 315 4.93 14.37 -2.16
C SER A 315 4.40 15.38 -1.14
N ASP A 316 5.19 16.39 -0.77
CA ASP A 316 4.81 17.42 0.19
C ASP A 316 3.97 18.57 -0.43
N PHE A 317 3.69 18.49 -1.73
CA PHE A 317 2.80 19.41 -2.43
C PHE A 317 1.55 18.70 -2.99
N PRO A 318 0.45 19.43 -3.21
CA PRO A 318 -0.70 18.92 -3.96
C PRO A 318 -0.30 18.47 -5.37
N ASN A 319 -1.10 17.58 -5.97
CA ASN A 319 -0.92 17.09 -7.34
C ASN A 319 0.48 16.49 -7.60
N GLN A 320 0.89 15.51 -6.79
CA GLN A 320 2.15 14.81 -7.01
C GLN A 320 2.08 13.91 -8.25
N VAL A 321 2.78 14.30 -9.31
CA VAL A 321 2.98 13.46 -10.51
C VAL A 321 4.03 12.40 -10.18
N ASN A 322 3.59 11.16 -10.03
CA ASN A 322 4.45 10.02 -9.69
C ASN A 322 4.07 8.79 -10.51
N ASN A 323 5.07 8.19 -11.18
CA ASN A 323 4.91 7.05 -12.09
C ASN A 323 4.28 5.82 -11.43
N VAL A 324 4.31 5.72 -10.10
CA VAL A 324 3.62 4.66 -9.32
C VAL A 324 2.11 4.60 -9.58
N LEU A 325 1.50 5.69 -10.06
CA LEU A 325 0.10 5.73 -10.46
C LEU A 325 -0.18 4.98 -11.77
N CYS A 326 0.86 4.60 -12.51
CA CYS A 326 0.76 4.00 -13.83
C CYS A 326 1.36 2.58 -13.87
N PHE A 327 2.67 2.43 -13.64
CA PHE A 327 3.37 1.19 -14.00
C PHE A 327 2.81 -0.09 -13.35
N PRO A 328 2.37 -0.13 -12.07
CA PRO A 328 1.84 -1.38 -11.52
C PRO A 328 0.59 -1.84 -12.28
N PHE A 329 -0.30 -0.90 -12.61
CA PHE A 329 -1.64 -1.18 -13.10
C PHE A 329 -1.69 -1.39 -14.61
N ILE A 330 -0.87 -0.65 -15.37
CA ILE A 330 -0.76 -0.88 -16.82
C ILE A 330 -0.21 -2.28 -17.12
N PHE A 331 0.79 -2.73 -16.35
CA PHE A 331 1.30 -4.09 -16.46
C PHE A 331 0.30 -5.13 -15.98
N ARG A 332 -0.46 -4.85 -14.91
CA ARG A 332 -1.50 -5.78 -14.43
C ARG A 332 -2.52 -6.08 -15.51
N GLY A 333 -3.08 -5.03 -16.11
CA GLY A 333 -4.03 -5.15 -17.22
C GLY A 333 -3.43 -5.87 -18.42
N ALA A 334 -2.19 -5.52 -18.80
CA ALA A 334 -1.49 -6.15 -19.93
C ALA A 334 -1.21 -7.66 -19.68
N LEU A 335 -0.73 -8.03 -18.51
CA LEU A 335 -0.39 -9.42 -18.16
C LEU A 335 -1.63 -10.32 -18.08
N ASP A 336 -2.72 -9.81 -17.47
CA ASP A 336 -3.94 -10.59 -17.28
C ASP A 336 -4.57 -11.01 -18.60
N VAL A 337 -4.50 -10.16 -19.61
CA VAL A 337 -4.99 -10.47 -20.96
C VAL A 337 -3.93 -11.07 -21.89
N GLY A 338 -2.70 -11.28 -21.39
CA GLY A 338 -1.58 -11.75 -22.19
C GLY A 338 -1.30 -10.86 -23.39
N ALA A 339 -1.27 -9.54 -23.20
CA ALA A 339 -1.00 -8.58 -24.26
C ALA A 339 0.39 -8.81 -24.88
N THR A 340 0.52 -8.70 -26.20
CA THR A 340 1.81 -8.81 -26.89
C THR A 340 2.62 -7.51 -26.86
N GLU A 341 1.97 -6.37 -26.63
CA GLU A 341 2.59 -5.06 -26.48
C GLU A 341 1.78 -4.14 -25.56
N ILE A 342 2.35 -2.99 -25.18
CA ILE A 342 1.60 -1.83 -24.65
C ILE A 342 1.58 -0.76 -25.75
N ASN A 343 0.44 -0.63 -26.43
CA ASN A 343 0.23 0.32 -27.51
C ASN A 343 -0.32 1.68 -27.02
N ASP A 344 -0.52 2.60 -27.95
CA ASP A 344 -0.94 3.97 -27.66
C ASP A 344 -2.35 4.04 -27.04
N GLU A 345 -3.27 3.21 -27.53
CA GLU A 345 -4.63 3.12 -27.01
C GLU A 345 -4.66 2.65 -25.56
N MET A 346 -3.79 1.70 -25.18
CA MET A 346 -3.62 1.27 -23.79
C MET A 346 -3.05 2.39 -22.92
N GLN A 347 -2.09 3.18 -23.42
CA GLN A 347 -1.58 4.35 -22.68
C GLN A 347 -2.66 5.41 -22.46
N ILE A 348 -3.47 5.70 -23.49
CA ILE A 348 -4.59 6.64 -23.40
C ILE A 348 -5.67 6.12 -22.45
N ALA A 349 -5.99 4.83 -22.48
CA ALA A 349 -6.92 4.22 -21.54
C ALA A 349 -6.42 4.33 -20.09
N CYS A 350 -5.11 4.19 -19.87
CA CYS A 350 -4.49 4.43 -18.57
C CYS A 350 -4.63 5.89 -18.12
N VAL A 351 -4.38 6.85 -19.04
CA VAL A 351 -4.59 8.30 -18.80
C VAL A 351 -6.03 8.58 -18.35
N GLU A 352 -7.01 8.10 -19.10
CA GLU A 352 -8.42 8.36 -18.80
C GLU A 352 -8.85 7.65 -17.51
N GLY A 353 -8.40 6.42 -17.26
CA GLY A 353 -8.69 5.70 -16.02
C GLY A 353 -8.18 6.44 -14.78
N ILE A 354 -6.95 6.95 -14.81
CA ILE A 354 -6.40 7.76 -13.69
C ILE A 354 -7.17 9.09 -13.55
N ALA A 355 -7.45 9.76 -14.67
CA ALA A 355 -8.12 11.05 -14.67
C ALA A 355 -9.57 10.96 -14.17
N GLU A 356 -10.33 9.96 -14.59
CA GLU A 356 -11.71 9.70 -14.16
C GLU A 356 -11.77 9.31 -12.68
N LEU A 357 -10.82 8.52 -12.19
CA LEU A 357 -10.74 8.13 -10.79
C LEU A 357 -10.61 9.35 -9.86
N ALA A 358 -9.80 10.34 -10.23
CA ALA A 358 -9.68 11.58 -9.47
C ALA A 358 -10.95 12.45 -9.49
N ARG A 359 -11.77 12.36 -10.55
CA ARG A 359 -13.07 13.06 -10.65
C ARG A 359 -14.18 12.35 -9.88
N ALA A 360 -14.10 11.02 -9.79
CA ALA A 360 -15.07 10.23 -9.05
C ALA A 360 -15.01 10.59 -7.56
N THR A 361 -16.18 10.69 -6.92
CA THR A 361 -16.27 10.95 -5.48
C THR A 361 -15.35 10.00 -4.72
N THR A 362 -14.43 10.58 -3.97
CA THR A 362 -13.46 9.84 -3.18
C THR A 362 -14.19 8.94 -2.20
N SER A 363 -13.89 7.64 -2.25
CA SER A 363 -14.46 6.69 -1.31
C SER A 363 -13.96 7.00 0.10
N ALA A 364 -14.70 6.61 1.14
CA ALA A 364 -14.35 6.90 2.53
C ALA A 364 -12.97 6.30 2.95
N GLU A 365 -12.46 5.37 2.15
CA GLU A 365 -11.22 4.61 2.32
C GLU A 365 -10.01 5.33 1.71
N ALA A 366 -10.15 5.98 0.54
CA ALA A 366 -9.09 6.83 0.01
C ALA A 366 -8.88 8.08 0.91
N ALA A 367 -9.96 8.59 1.51
CA ALA A 367 -9.90 9.62 2.55
C ALA A 367 -9.31 9.12 3.88
N ALA A 368 -9.27 7.81 4.12
CA ALA A 368 -8.69 7.21 5.33
C ALA A 368 -7.16 7.29 5.35
N ALA A 369 -6.53 7.04 4.20
CA ALA A 369 -5.08 6.97 4.08
C ALA A 369 -4.40 8.36 4.04
N TYR A 370 -5.15 9.43 3.79
CA TYR A 370 -4.64 10.79 3.58
C TYR A 370 -5.39 11.82 4.44
N LYS A 371 -5.26 11.67 5.76
CA LYS A 371 -5.93 12.55 6.72
C LYS A 371 -5.42 13.98 6.67
N GLY A 372 -6.36 14.93 6.71
CA GLY A 372 -6.07 16.37 6.66
C GLY A 372 -6.00 16.95 5.24
N GLU A 373 -6.07 16.11 4.20
CA GLU A 373 -6.09 16.56 2.81
C GLU A 373 -7.51 16.59 2.23
N GLN A 374 -7.89 17.67 1.55
CA GLN A 374 -9.14 17.72 0.78
C GLN A 374 -8.99 16.93 -0.51
N LEU A 375 -9.48 15.69 -0.53
CA LEU A 375 -9.57 14.86 -1.74
C LEU A 375 -10.82 15.22 -2.57
N THR A 376 -11.04 16.53 -2.77
CA THR A 376 -12.13 17.03 -3.62
C THR A 376 -11.53 17.47 -4.94
N PHE A 377 -12.03 16.88 -6.04
CA PHE A 377 -11.58 17.21 -7.38
C PHE A 377 -11.54 18.73 -7.63
N GLY A 378 -10.40 19.24 -8.06
CA GLY A 378 -10.17 20.68 -8.23
C GLY A 378 -8.71 21.03 -8.51
N ALA A 379 -8.38 22.32 -8.41
CA ALA A 379 -7.04 22.82 -8.73
C ALA A 379 -5.91 22.19 -7.87
N ASP A 380 -6.23 21.77 -6.65
CA ASP A 380 -5.30 21.14 -5.71
C ASP A 380 -5.47 19.60 -5.64
N TYR A 381 -6.35 19.01 -6.46
CA TYR A 381 -6.52 17.56 -6.56
C TYR A 381 -6.92 17.15 -7.99
N LEU A 382 -5.91 16.94 -8.82
CA LEU A 382 -6.02 16.59 -10.25
C LEU A 382 -5.77 15.11 -10.52
N ILE A 383 -5.03 14.43 -9.66
CA ILE A 383 -4.63 13.04 -9.83
C ILE A 383 -4.76 12.32 -8.49
N PRO A 384 -5.12 11.03 -8.50
CA PRO A 384 -5.29 10.29 -7.27
C PRO A 384 -3.95 10.06 -6.57
N LYS A 385 -4.01 9.66 -5.31
CA LYS A 385 -2.82 9.38 -4.53
C LYS A 385 -2.35 7.93 -4.75
N PRO A 386 -1.04 7.62 -4.63
CA PRO A 386 -0.49 6.29 -4.89
C PRO A 386 -1.16 5.13 -4.15
N PHE A 387 -1.63 5.35 -2.93
CA PHE A 387 -2.30 4.32 -2.13
C PHE A 387 -3.81 4.32 -2.28
N ASP A 388 -4.38 5.01 -3.28
CA ASP A 388 -5.80 4.88 -3.61
C ASP A 388 -6.05 3.46 -4.15
N PRO A 389 -6.77 2.61 -3.39
CA PRO A 389 -6.88 1.20 -3.75
C PRO A 389 -7.73 0.97 -5.01
N ARG A 390 -8.53 1.97 -5.42
CA ARG A 390 -9.36 1.90 -6.62
C ARG A 390 -8.52 1.89 -7.90
N LEU A 391 -7.24 2.30 -7.83
CA LEU A 391 -6.32 2.32 -8.98
C LEU A 391 -6.20 0.92 -9.61
N SER A 392 -6.11 -0.12 -8.78
CA SER A 392 -5.96 -1.50 -9.26
C SER A 392 -7.14 -1.91 -10.15
N GLY A 393 -8.37 -1.80 -9.65
CA GLY A 393 -9.57 -2.16 -10.41
C GLY A 393 -9.78 -1.27 -11.63
N ILE A 394 -9.70 0.06 -11.50
CA ILE A 394 -10.06 0.98 -12.57
C ILE A 394 -9.01 0.99 -13.69
N VAL A 395 -7.74 1.21 -13.35
CA VAL A 395 -6.69 1.43 -14.35
C VAL A 395 -6.36 0.12 -15.07
N SER A 396 -6.19 -0.99 -14.34
CA SER A 396 -5.90 -2.29 -14.96
C SER A 396 -7.02 -2.75 -15.88
N THR A 397 -8.28 -2.52 -15.50
CA THR A 397 -9.45 -2.85 -16.33
C THR A 397 -9.53 -2.00 -17.59
N ALA A 398 -9.24 -0.69 -17.50
CA ALA A 398 -9.20 0.18 -18.68
C ALA A 398 -8.13 -0.27 -19.67
N VAL A 399 -6.95 -0.65 -19.18
CA VAL A 399 -5.83 -1.13 -20.00
C VAL A 399 -6.15 -2.50 -20.61
N ALA A 400 -6.69 -3.44 -19.84
CA ALA A 400 -7.12 -4.75 -20.32
C ALA A 400 -8.17 -4.62 -21.44
N ARG A 401 -9.14 -3.72 -21.27
CA ARG A 401 -10.15 -3.41 -22.28
C ARG A 401 -9.53 -2.92 -23.57
N ALA A 402 -8.66 -1.92 -23.49
CA ALA A 402 -7.98 -1.36 -24.66
C ALA A 402 -7.15 -2.43 -25.40
N ALA A 403 -6.42 -3.28 -24.67
CA ALA A 403 -5.65 -4.37 -25.25
C ALA A 403 -6.53 -5.39 -26.02
N MET A 404 -7.73 -5.67 -25.51
CA MET A 404 -8.72 -6.53 -26.17
C MET A 404 -9.29 -5.84 -27.42
N GLU A 405 -9.64 -4.56 -27.33
CA GLU A 405 -10.22 -3.78 -28.43
C GLU A 405 -9.24 -3.58 -29.59
N THR A 406 -7.96 -3.40 -29.31
CA THR A 406 -6.92 -3.29 -30.36
C THR A 406 -6.42 -4.63 -30.88
N GLY A 407 -6.88 -5.75 -30.29
CA GLY A 407 -6.52 -7.10 -30.73
C GLY A 407 -5.13 -7.57 -30.35
N VAL A 408 -4.46 -6.92 -29.38
CA VAL A 408 -3.14 -7.33 -28.89
C VAL A 408 -3.22 -8.32 -27.72
N ALA A 409 -4.42 -8.53 -27.16
CA ALA A 409 -4.67 -9.51 -26.10
C ALA A 409 -4.68 -10.96 -26.62
N ALA A 410 -3.71 -11.79 -26.20
CA ALA A 410 -3.67 -13.21 -26.55
C ALA A 410 -4.62 -14.07 -25.69
N ARG A 411 -5.06 -13.55 -24.55
CA ARG A 411 -6.01 -14.17 -23.60
C ARG A 411 -7.10 -13.17 -23.21
N PRO A 412 -8.04 -12.83 -24.12
CA PRO A 412 -9.12 -11.90 -23.80
C PRO A 412 -9.98 -12.42 -22.64
N LEU A 413 -10.55 -11.49 -21.86
CA LEU A 413 -11.43 -11.80 -20.74
C LEU A 413 -12.86 -12.02 -21.22
N ASP A 414 -13.53 -13.05 -20.70
CA ASP A 414 -14.94 -13.32 -21.02
C ASP A 414 -15.88 -12.31 -20.33
N ASP A 415 -15.54 -11.92 -19.09
CA ASP A 415 -16.30 -10.97 -18.27
C ASP A 415 -15.35 -9.96 -17.62
N ILE A 416 -15.38 -8.74 -18.13
CA ILE A 416 -14.51 -7.65 -17.69
C ILE A 416 -14.96 -7.03 -16.36
N ASP A 417 -16.24 -7.15 -16.00
CA ASP A 417 -16.77 -6.63 -14.75
C ASP A 417 -16.38 -7.58 -13.60
N ALA A 418 -16.52 -8.89 -13.80
CA ALA A 418 -16.02 -9.89 -12.86
C ALA A 418 -14.50 -9.81 -12.65
N TYR A 419 -13.76 -9.46 -13.70
CA TYR A 419 -12.32 -9.17 -13.61
C TYR A 419 -12.02 -8.01 -12.66
N LYS A 420 -12.73 -6.89 -12.83
CA LYS A 420 -12.59 -5.71 -11.98
C LYS A 420 -12.94 -6.04 -10.52
N ASP A 421 -14.03 -6.76 -10.27
CA ASP A 421 -14.45 -7.14 -8.92
C ASP A 421 -13.38 -8.01 -8.22
N ARG A 422 -12.73 -8.91 -8.96
CA ARG A 422 -11.62 -9.72 -8.42
C ARG A 422 -10.40 -8.88 -8.06
N LEU A 423 -10.06 -7.87 -8.86
CA LEU A 423 -8.96 -6.94 -8.53
C LEU A 423 -9.28 -6.07 -7.32
N ASP A 424 -10.51 -5.60 -7.20
CA ASP A 424 -10.98 -4.84 -6.04
C ASP A 424 -10.95 -5.70 -4.76
N ALA A 425 -11.12 -7.02 -4.87
CA ALA A 425 -11.00 -7.94 -3.73
C ALA A 425 -9.55 -8.29 -3.34
N SER A 426 -8.62 -8.36 -4.30
CA SER A 426 -7.24 -8.83 -4.07
C SER A 426 -6.36 -7.83 -3.31
N VAL A 427 -6.58 -6.52 -3.49
CA VAL A 427 -5.79 -5.43 -2.86
C VAL A 427 -5.96 -5.37 -1.34
N PHE A 428 -6.94 -6.08 -0.76
CA PHE A 428 -7.41 -5.77 0.58
C PHE A 428 -7.62 -6.96 1.54
N LYS A 429 -6.87 -8.06 1.50
CA LYS A 429 -7.14 -9.16 2.45
C LYS A 429 -7.10 -8.76 3.94
N SER A 430 -6.19 -7.86 4.35
CA SER A 430 -6.12 -7.34 5.72
C SER A 430 -6.94 -6.06 5.94
N ALA A 431 -6.95 -5.14 4.98
CA ALA A 431 -7.63 -3.85 5.10
C ALA A 431 -9.15 -3.96 4.92
N LEU A 432 -9.68 -4.79 4.02
CA LEU A 432 -11.14 -5.04 3.94
C LEU A 432 -11.63 -5.76 5.19
N LEU A 433 -10.86 -6.70 5.72
CA LEU A 433 -11.23 -7.43 6.94
C LEU A 433 -11.35 -6.49 8.14
N MET A 434 -10.43 -5.53 8.27
CA MET A 434 -10.43 -4.56 9.37
C MET A 434 -11.35 -3.36 9.14
N ARG A 435 -11.80 -3.11 7.90
CA ARG A 435 -12.62 -1.94 7.53
C ARG A 435 -13.88 -1.79 8.39
N PRO A 436 -14.72 -2.82 8.60
CA PRO A 436 -15.89 -2.69 9.48
C PRO A 436 -15.52 -2.26 10.91
N VAL A 437 -14.36 -2.71 11.41
CA VAL A 437 -13.86 -2.34 12.74
C VAL A 437 -13.44 -0.88 12.78
N PHE A 438 -12.72 -0.40 11.75
CA PHE A 438 -12.31 1.00 11.65
C PHE A 438 -13.50 1.94 11.43
N ASP A 439 -14.48 1.57 10.62
CA ASP A 439 -15.69 2.36 10.39
C ASP A 439 -16.50 2.51 11.68
N ALA A 440 -16.65 1.42 12.45
CA ALA A 440 -17.29 1.48 13.76
C ALA A 440 -16.52 2.39 14.73
N ALA A 441 -15.18 2.34 14.73
CA ALA A 441 -14.35 3.19 15.59
C ALA A 441 -14.47 4.69 15.24
N ARG A 442 -14.60 5.05 13.97
CA ARG A 442 -14.76 6.46 13.51
C ARG A 442 -16.03 7.14 14.03
N THR A 443 -17.07 6.37 14.31
CA THR A 443 -18.36 6.90 14.77
C THR A 443 -18.41 7.15 16.27
N ALA A 444 -17.36 6.78 17.01
CA ALA A 444 -17.29 6.89 18.46
C ALA A 444 -16.07 7.72 18.89
N SER A 445 -16.21 8.41 20.01
CA SER A 445 -15.11 9.04 20.72
C SER A 445 -15.07 8.44 22.12
N ARG A 446 -14.00 7.71 22.42
CA ARG A 446 -13.77 7.01 23.67
C ARG A 446 -12.40 7.40 24.22
N ARG A 447 -12.26 7.25 25.53
CA ARG A 447 -11.04 7.46 26.28
C ARG A 447 -10.37 6.12 26.48
N ILE A 448 -9.26 5.89 25.78
CA ILE A 448 -8.57 4.60 25.77
C ILE A 448 -7.30 4.74 26.60
N VAL A 449 -7.24 4.05 27.74
CA VAL A 449 -6.04 4.05 28.57
C VAL A 449 -5.07 2.96 28.12
N PHE A 450 -3.81 3.35 27.94
CA PHE A 450 -2.69 2.46 27.64
C PHE A 450 -1.83 2.30 28.90
N ALA A 451 -1.77 1.08 29.42
CA ALA A 451 -1.03 0.79 30.65
C ALA A 451 0.48 0.99 30.50
N GLU A 452 1.05 0.71 29.33
CA GLU A 452 2.47 0.86 29.09
C GLU A 452 2.79 2.09 28.25
N GLY A 453 2.36 3.25 28.73
CA GLY A 453 2.47 4.54 28.03
C GLY A 453 3.90 4.97 27.69
N GLU A 454 4.92 4.36 28.29
CA GLU A 454 6.33 4.62 27.96
C GLU A 454 6.85 3.73 26.80
N ASP A 455 6.18 2.64 26.42
CA ASP A 455 6.66 1.69 25.40
C ASP A 455 6.62 2.30 23.99
N GLU A 456 7.64 2.03 23.17
CA GLU A 456 7.73 2.57 21.80
C GLU A 456 6.52 2.19 20.93
N ARG A 457 6.03 0.95 21.04
CA ARG A 457 4.88 0.47 20.26
C ARG A 457 3.62 1.22 20.64
N VAL A 458 3.45 1.52 21.94
CA VAL A 458 2.32 2.29 22.46
C VAL A 458 2.40 3.74 22.02
N LEU A 459 3.57 4.36 22.04
CA LEU A 459 3.75 5.75 21.58
C LEU A 459 3.42 5.90 20.08
N ARG A 460 3.87 4.96 19.25
CA ARG A 460 3.50 4.90 17.83
C ARG A 460 2.00 4.69 17.63
N ALA A 461 1.39 3.80 18.42
CA ALA A 461 -0.05 3.56 18.39
C ALA A 461 -0.85 4.79 18.83
N ALA A 462 -0.40 5.53 19.84
CA ALA A 462 -1.05 6.74 20.31
C ALA A 462 -1.04 7.84 19.22
N GLN A 463 0.09 8.03 18.53
CA GLN A 463 0.16 8.94 17.39
C GLN A 463 -0.79 8.49 16.27
N ALA A 464 -0.73 7.21 15.90
CA ALA A 464 -1.62 6.67 14.87
C ALA A 464 -3.10 6.78 15.27
N ILE A 465 -3.46 6.69 16.55
CA ILE A 465 -4.86 6.89 17.00
C ILE A 465 -5.29 8.35 16.87
N LEU A 466 -4.44 9.29 17.25
CA LEU A 466 -4.70 10.73 17.16
C LEU A 466 -4.78 11.21 15.72
N GLU A 467 -3.94 10.66 14.84
CA GLU A 467 -4.03 10.86 13.40
C GLU A 467 -5.30 10.16 12.90
N GLU A 468 -5.38 8.84 13.09
CA GLU A 468 -6.36 7.76 12.84
C GLU A 468 -7.85 7.93 13.10
N THR A 469 -8.20 8.57 14.21
CA THR A 469 -9.53 8.40 14.81
C THR A 469 -9.94 9.64 15.59
N THR A 470 -11.14 9.61 16.19
CA THR A 470 -11.60 10.59 17.17
C THR A 470 -11.35 10.13 18.62
N GLU A 471 -10.67 9.01 18.81
CA GLU A 471 -10.40 8.43 20.12
C GLU A 471 -9.35 9.26 20.89
N GLN A 472 -9.45 9.28 22.22
CA GLN A 472 -8.59 10.05 23.11
C GLN A 472 -7.68 9.10 23.90
N PRO A 473 -6.39 8.96 23.52
CA PRO A 473 -5.47 8.12 24.26
C PRO A 473 -5.12 8.73 25.62
N ILE A 474 -5.05 7.88 26.65
CA ILE A 474 -4.54 8.21 27.97
C ILE A 474 -3.32 7.32 28.24
N LEU A 475 -2.15 7.91 28.42
CA LEU A 475 -0.92 7.15 28.64
C LEU A 475 -0.56 7.10 30.12
N ILE A 476 -0.37 5.89 30.65
CA ILE A 476 0.16 5.72 32.01
C ILE A 476 1.69 5.67 31.93
N GLY A 477 2.34 6.65 32.52
CA GLY A 477 3.80 6.77 32.47
C GLY A 477 4.31 8.12 32.94
N ARG A 478 5.62 8.26 33.00
CA ARG A 478 6.28 9.50 33.40
C ARG A 478 6.37 10.49 32.23
N PRO A 479 5.89 11.73 32.37
CA PRO A 479 5.88 12.72 31.28
C PRO A 479 7.25 12.95 30.63
N GLU A 480 8.32 13.04 31.43
CA GLU A 480 9.67 13.29 30.95
C GLU A 480 10.24 12.11 30.14
N VAL A 481 9.91 10.87 30.53
CA VAL A 481 10.32 9.67 29.81
C VAL A 481 9.57 9.55 28.49
N ILE A 482 8.26 9.82 28.51
CA ILE A 482 7.43 9.85 27.30
C ILE A 482 7.97 10.90 26.32
N SER A 483 8.19 12.14 26.77
CA SER A 483 8.71 13.21 25.92
C SER A 483 10.06 12.85 25.29
N THR A 484 11.00 12.37 26.09
CA THR A 484 12.34 11.97 25.61
C THR A 484 12.26 10.84 24.59
N ARG A 485 11.36 9.87 24.79
CA ARG A 485 11.15 8.76 23.84
C ARG A 485 10.48 9.23 22.55
N CYS A 486 9.48 10.11 22.63
CA CYS A 486 8.88 10.72 21.44
C CYS A 486 9.94 11.46 20.60
N GLU A 487 10.81 12.25 21.22
CA GLU A 487 11.91 12.95 20.55
C GLU A 487 12.89 11.98 19.87
N ARG A 488 13.34 10.96 20.60
CA ARG A 488 14.27 9.94 20.07
C ARG A 488 13.68 9.17 18.89
N LEU A 489 12.36 8.95 18.89
CA LEU A 489 11.64 8.20 17.86
C LEU A 489 11.16 9.08 16.70
N GLY A 490 11.35 10.40 16.77
CA GLY A 490 10.86 11.33 15.75
C GLY A 490 9.34 11.46 15.71
N LEU A 491 8.65 11.20 16.82
CA LEU A 491 7.19 11.35 16.92
C LEU A 491 6.82 12.82 17.13
N GLU A 492 5.70 13.26 16.56
CA GLU A 492 5.25 14.65 16.66
C GLU A 492 4.42 14.92 17.92
N ILE A 493 3.79 13.88 18.48
CA ILE A 493 2.95 13.97 19.66
C ILE A 493 3.73 14.37 20.92
N ARG A 494 3.11 15.17 21.79
CA ARG A 494 3.71 15.69 23.02
C ARG A 494 2.78 15.52 24.23
N PRO A 495 3.35 15.19 25.41
CA PRO A 495 2.68 15.33 26.70
C PRO A 495 1.97 16.68 26.84
N ASP A 496 0.82 16.70 27.51
CA ASP A 496 0.02 17.89 27.86
C ASP A 496 -0.54 18.72 26.69
N ARG A 497 -0.24 18.34 25.44
CA ARG A 497 -0.80 18.95 24.22
C ARG A 497 -1.79 18.02 23.53
N ASP A 498 -1.36 16.79 23.25
CA ASP A 498 -2.07 15.91 22.31
C ASP A 498 -2.82 14.76 22.99
N PHE A 499 -2.42 14.37 24.20
CA PHE A 499 -3.00 13.24 24.93
C PHE A 499 -2.92 13.44 26.45
N ASN A 500 -3.76 12.71 27.17
CA ASN A 500 -3.80 12.76 28.63
C ASN A 500 -2.76 11.81 29.23
N ILE A 501 -2.21 12.18 30.39
CA ILE A 501 -1.24 11.36 31.12
C ILE A 501 -1.74 11.05 32.53
N VAL A 502 -1.48 9.82 32.97
CA VAL A 502 -1.55 9.44 34.38
C VAL A 502 -0.13 9.14 34.84
N ASN A 503 0.42 9.98 35.70
CA ASN A 503 1.77 9.82 36.21
C ASN A 503 1.76 9.02 37.52
N PRO A 504 2.25 7.76 37.55
CA PRO A 504 2.23 6.94 38.76
C PRO A 504 3.03 7.52 39.94
N GLU A 505 4.00 8.40 39.67
CA GLU A 505 4.83 9.02 40.71
C GLU A 505 4.18 10.27 41.32
N ASN A 506 3.30 10.94 40.56
CA ASN A 506 2.73 12.23 40.96
C ASN A 506 1.38 12.49 40.28
N ASP A 507 0.33 11.77 40.68
CA ASP A 507 -1.05 12.01 40.24
C ASP A 507 -1.92 12.55 41.39
N PRO A 508 -2.63 13.68 41.21
CA PRO A 508 -3.50 14.24 42.26
C PRO A 508 -4.64 13.30 42.67
N ARG A 509 -5.07 12.39 41.80
CA ARG A 509 -6.11 11.38 42.05
C ARG A 509 -5.60 10.15 42.77
N TYR A 510 -4.31 10.07 43.08
CA TYR A 510 -3.68 8.91 43.72
C TYR A 510 -4.46 8.43 44.95
N ARG A 511 -4.95 9.36 45.79
CA ARG A 511 -5.76 9.01 46.98
C ARG A 511 -7.05 8.29 46.64
N ASP A 512 -7.73 8.75 45.60
CA ASP A 512 -9.00 8.18 45.14
C ASP A 512 -8.78 6.82 44.48
N TYR A 513 -7.67 6.65 43.76
CA TYR A 513 -7.33 5.40 43.07
C TYR A 513 -7.04 4.26 44.06
N TRP A 514 -6.14 4.47 45.02
CA TRP A 514 -5.87 3.41 46.02
C TRP A 514 -7.06 3.19 46.93
N GLY A 515 -7.85 4.23 47.24
CA GLY A 515 -9.10 4.11 47.98
C GLY A 515 -10.13 3.24 47.26
N SER A 516 -10.28 3.42 45.95
CA SER A 516 -11.16 2.62 45.09
C SER A 516 -10.69 1.16 45.04
N TYR A 517 -9.41 0.94 44.72
CA TYR A 517 -8.83 -0.40 44.68
C TYR A 517 -8.96 -1.13 46.02
N HIS A 518 -8.67 -0.45 47.13
CA HIS A 518 -8.86 -1.01 48.47
C HIS A 518 -10.34 -1.30 48.76
N SER A 519 -11.28 -0.43 48.36
CA SER A 519 -12.71 -0.69 48.59
C SER A 519 -13.16 -2.00 47.94
N ILE A 520 -12.69 -2.26 46.71
CA ILE A 520 -12.95 -3.48 45.95
C ILE A 520 -12.26 -4.69 46.63
N MET A 521 -11.00 -4.53 47.03
CA MET A 521 -10.14 -5.65 47.43
C MET A 521 -10.02 -5.89 48.94
N LYS A 522 -10.62 -5.06 49.80
CA LYS A 522 -10.52 -5.17 51.28
C LYS A 522 -11.00 -6.51 51.85
N ARG A 523 -11.92 -7.19 51.16
CA ARG A 523 -12.41 -8.53 51.54
C ARG A 523 -11.61 -9.67 50.89
N ARG A 524 -10.66 -9.34 50.03
CA ARG A 524 -9.74 -10.25 49.33
C ARG A 524 -8.30 -10.11 49.86
N GLY A 525 -8.14 -9.62 51.09
CA GLY A 525 -6.85 -9.57 51.80
C GLY A 525 -5.97 -8.35 51.52
N VAL A 526 -6.43 -7.39 50.71
CA VAL A 526 -5.64 -6.18 50.42
C VAL A 526 -5.80 -5.16 51.54
N SER A 527 -4.70 -4.81 52.20
CA SER A 527 -4.64 -3.73 53.18
C SER A 527 -4.51 -2.36 52.51
N PRO A 528 -4.79 -1.23 53.21
CA PRO A 528 -4.59 0.11 52.67
C PRO A 528 -3.16 0.36 52.17
N ASP A 529 -2.14 -0.17 52.87
CA ASP A 529 -0.74 0.03 52.48
C ASP A 529 -0.35 -0.80 51.26
N LEU A 530 -0.92 -2.00 51.10
CA LEU A 530 -0.75 -2.79 49.89
C LEU A 530 -1.46 -2.12 48.69
N ALA A 531 -2.67 -1.60 48.88
CA ALA A 531 -3.38 -0.87 47.84
C ALA A 531 -2.61 0.36 47.34
N LYS A 532 -2.02 1.14 48.27
CA LYS A 532 -1.11 2.25 47.94
C LYS A 532 0.09 1.78 47.10
N ALA A 533 0.75 0.69 47.52
CA ALA A 533 1.89 0.16 46.79
C ALA A 533 1.53 -0.27 45.36
N ILE A 534 0.42 -0.99 45.18
CA ILE A 534 -0.05 -1.46 43.86
C ILE A 534 -0.37 -0.29 42.94
N MET A 535 -1.07 0.75 43.42
CA MET A 535 -1.40 1.94 42.63
C MET A 535 -0.19 2.83 42.29
N ARG A 536 0.99 2.57 42.85
CA ARG A 536 2.24 3.25 42.45
C ARG A 536 3.04 2.49 41.40
N THR A 537 2.92 1.16 41.36
CA THR A 537 3.85 0.32 40.61
C THR A 537 3.20 -0.50 39.51
N ASN A 538 1.89 -0.71 39.55
CA ASN A 538 1.19 -1.55 38.58
C ASN A 538 0.29 -0.71 37.67
N THR A 539 0.77 -0.43 36.46
CA THR A 539 0.06 0.40 35.48
C THR A 539 -1.23 -0.24 34.97
N THR A 540 -1.31 -1.57 34.91
CA THR A 540 -2.55 -2.26 34.56
C THR A 540 -3.62 -2.10 35.61
N ALA A 541 -3.26 -2.20 36.89
CA ALA A 541 -4.18 -1.96 37.99
C ALA A 541 -4.66 -0.50 38.03
N ILE A 542 -3.76 0.47 37.77
CA ILE A 542 -4.12 1.89 37.61
C ILE A 542 -5.15 2.03 36.49
N GLY A 543 -4.87 1.51 35.29
CA GLY A 543 -5.78 1.59 34.15
C GLY A 543 -7.12 0.92 34.39
N ALA A 544 -7.15 -0.22 35.08
CA ALA A 544 -8.40 -0.90 35.43
C ALA A 544 -9.25 -0.08 36.41
N VAL A 545 -8.62 0.59 37.38
CA VAL A 545 -9.32 1.51 38.30
C VAL A 545 -9.89 2.72 37.56
N MET A 546 -9.20 3.23 36.54
CA MET A 546 -9.72 4.32 35.71
C MET A 546 -11.00 3.92 34.98
N VAL A 547 -11.02 2.72 34.41
CA VAL A 547 -12.23 2.18 33.75
C VAL A 547 -13.35 1.98 34.76
N HIS A 548 -13.05 1.42 35.93
CA HIS A 548 -14.04 1.22 37.00
C HIS A 548 -14.66 2.54 37.51
N ARG A 549 -13.94 3.65 37.39
CA ARG A 549 -14.36 4.98 37.85
C ARG A 549 -14.95 5.84 36.73
N ASP A 550 -15.20 5.27 35.55
CA ASP A 550 -15.67 5.97 34.35
C ASP A 550 -14.75 7.12 33.90
N GLU A 551 -13.47 7.07 34.29
CA GLU A 551 -12.43 8.03 33.86
C GLU A 551 -11.82 7.64 32.50
N ALA A 552 -11.93 6.37 32.13
CA ALA A 552 -11.61 5.82 30.81
C ALA A 552 -12.71 4.83 30.39
N ASP A 553 -12.91 4.65 29.08
CA ASP A 553 -13.94 3.76 28.54
C ASP A 553 -13.37 2.38 28.18
N SER A 554 -12.06 2.27 27.99
CA SER A 554 -11.37 1.02 27.65
C SER A 554 -9.91 1.03 28.09
N LEU A 555 -9.36 -0.16 28.35
CA LEU A 555 -7.97 -0.38 28.74
C LEU A 555 -7.27 -1.30 27.73
N ILE A 556 -6.06 -0.91 27.32
CA ILE A 556 -5.12 -1.74 26.56
C ILE A 556 -3.83 -1.90 27.37
N CYS A 557 -3.36 -3.14 27.52
CA CYS A 557 -2.16 -3.49 28.28
C CYS A 557 -1.52 -4.78 27.76
N GLY A 558 -0.34 -5.13 28.30
CA GLY A 558 0.32 -6.42 28.04
C GLY A 558 1.42 -6.36 26.98
N THR A 559 2.05 -5.19 26.79
CA THR A 559 3.23 -5.06 25.92
C THR A 559 4.50 -5.71 26.50
N PHE A 560 4.50 -6.02 27.80
CA PHE A 560 5.49 -6.85 28.49
C PHE A 560 4.79 -7.72 29.54
N GLY A 561 5.53 -8.63 30.16
CA GLY A 561 5.01 -9.47 31.24
C GLY A 561 4.15 -10.64 30.75
N GLU A 562 3.69 -11.45 31.69
CA GLU A 562 2.85 -12.61 31.42
C GLU A 562 1.37 -12.21 31.26
N TYR A 563 0.65 -12.85 30.34
CA TYR A 563 -0.76 -12.55 30.08
C TYR A 563 -1.63 -12.64 31.35
N HIS A 564 -1.47 -13.72 32.13
CA HIS A 564 -2.23 -13.93 33.37
C HIS A 564 -1.94 -12.91 34.45
N TRP A 565 -0.77 -12.28 34.43
CA TRP A 565 -0.44 -11.22 35.38
C TRP A 565 -1.33 -9.98 35.15
N HIS A 566 -1.46 -9.55 33.90
CA HIS A 566 -2.36 -8.45 33.52
C HIS A 566 -3.82 -8.83 33.76
N LEU A 567 -4.22 -10.02 33.30
CA LEU A 567 -5.58 -10.54 33.46
C LEU A 567 -6.02 -10.59 34.93
N ASN A 568 -5.11 -10.94 35.84
CA ASN A 568 -5.41 -10.96 37.27
C ASN A 568 -5.85 -9.57 37.78
N TYR A 569 -5.13 -8.48 37.46
CA TYR A 569 -5.52 -7.14 37.91
C TYR A 569 -6.81 -6.65 37.26
N ILE A 570 -6.98 -6.93 35.97
CA ILE A 570 -8.23 -6.65 35.26
C ILE A 570 -9.39 -7.37 35.95
N SER A 571 -9.24 -8.67 36.23
CA SER A 571 -10.27 -9.49 36.86
C SER A 571 -10.57 -9.05 38.29
N GLN A 572 -9.55 -8.58 39.03
CA GLN A 572 -9.76 -8.08 40.39
C GLN A 572 -10.65 -6.84 40.44
N VAL A 573 -10.57 -5.97 39.43
CA VAL A 573 -11.19 -4.64 39.44
C VAL A 573 -12.46 -4.57 38.60
N LEU A 574 -12.46 -5.22 37.43
CA LEU A 574 -13.52 -5.10 36.42
C LEU A 574 -14.42 -6.33 36.31
N CYS A 575 -14.04 -7.46 36.93
CA CYS A 575 -14.88 -8.66 36.90
C CYS A 575 -16.09 -8.52 37.85
N SER A 576 -17.26 -8.90 37.35
CA SER A 576 -18.52 -8.97 38.10
C SER A 576 -19.26 -10.26 37.73
N ASP A 577 -20.43 -10.48 38.34
CA ASP A 577 -21.29 -11.64 38.01
C ASP A 577 -21.83 -11.56 36.57
N GLU A 578 -21.86 -10.38 35.94
CA GLU A 578 -22.34 -10.15 34.57
C GLU A 578 -21.20 -10.05 33.55
N CYS A 579 -20.00 -9.63 33.99
CA CYS A 579 -18.87 -9.35 33.13
C CYS A 579 -17.61 -10.05 33.64
N HIS A 580 -17.19 -11.11 32.96
CA HIS A 580 -15.96 -11.83 33.27
C HIS A 580 -15.19 -12.21 31.98
N PRO A 581 -13.88 -12.50 32.09
CA PRO A 581 -13.10 -12.98 30.95
C PRO A 581 -13.62 -14.34 30.45
N GLN A 582 -14.12 -14.39 29.21
CA GLN A 582 -14.64 -15.60 28.59
C GLN A 582 -13.51 -16.42 27.95
N GLY A 583 -12.67 -15.79 27.13
CA GLY A 583 -11.54 -16.41 26.45
C GLY A 583 -10.75 -15.38 25.63
N ALA A 584 -9.53 -15.74 25.25
CA ALA A 584 -8.75 -14.95 24.29
C ALA A 584 -9.08 -15.38 22.85
N LEU A 585 -9.15 -14.42 21.93
CA LEU A 585 -9.36 -14.69 20.50
C LEU A 585 -8.14 -14.20 19.72
N SER A 586 -7.49 -15.08 18.98
CA SER A 586 -6.38 -14.75 18.09
C SER A 586 -6.81 -14.89 16.64
N MET A 587 -6.50 -13.91 15.80
CA MET A 587 -6.81 -13.90 14.38
C MET A 587 -5.54 -14.09 13.55
N ILE A 588 -5.58 -15.02 12.61
CA ILE A 588 -4.51 -15.28 11.64
C ILE A 588 -5.09 -15.01 10.24
N ILE A 589 -4.46 -14.13 9.48
CA ILE A 589 -4.90 -13.83 8.11
C ILE A 589 -4.17 -14.80 7.18
N LEU A 590 -4.90 -15.76 6.61
CA LEU A 590 -4.38 -16.73 5.65
C LEU A 590 -4.77 -16.32 4.23
N GLU A 591 -4.16 -16.97 3.24
CA GLU A 591 -4.50 -16.75 1.82
C GLU A 591 -5.96 -17.14 1.52
N ASP A 592 -6.47 -18.18 2.17
CA ASP A 592 -7.84 -18.70 2.01
C ASP A 592 -8.88 -18.00 2.91
N GLY A 593 -8.47 -16.99 3.67
CA GLY A 593 -9.34 -16.22 4.58
C GLY A 593 -8.81 -16.15 6.01
N PRO A 594 -9.48 -15.39 6.89
CA PRO A 594 -9.05 -15.28 8.29
C PRO A 594 -9.47 -16.50 9.11
N LEU A 595 -8.51 -17.03 9.86
CA LEU A 595 -8.71 -18.07 10.85
C LEU A 595 -8.72 -17.45 12.25
N PHE A 596 -9.78 -17.71 13.01
CA PHE A 596 -9.91 -17.29 14.41
C PHE A 596 -9.71 -18.49 15.33
N ILE A 597 -8.79 -18.36 16.29
CA ILE A 597 -8.48 -19.39 17.27
C ILE A 597 -8.94 -18.91 18.64
N ALA A 598 -9.88 -19.64 19.22
CA ALA A 598 -10.52 -19.29 20.48
C ALA A 598 -9.93 -20.06 21.66
N ASP A 599 -9.84 -19.28 22.73
CA ASP A 599 -9.14 -19.41 24.00
C ASP A 599 -7.67 -19.80 23.99
N THR A 600 -6.87 -18.92 23.42
CA THR A 600 -5.42 -19.06 23.33
C THR A 600 -4.66 -18.74 24.62
N HIS A 601 -5.27 -18.06 25.59
CA HIS A 601 -4.53 -17.49 26.74
C HIS A 601 -5.29 -17.46 28.09
N VAL A 602 -6.62 -17.60 28.16
CA VAL A 602 -7.37 -17.42 29.43
C VAL A 602 -7.50 -18.73 30.19
N ASN A 603 -8.21 -19.71 29.64
CA ASN A 603 -8.51 -20.97 30.32
C ASN A 603 -7.57 -22.09 29.84
N VAL A 604 -6.89 -22.73 30.79
CA VAL A 604 -6.00 -23.87 30.50
C VAL A 604 -6.79 -25.15 30.26
N PHE A 605 -7.85 -25.36 31.06
CA PHE A 605 -8.73 -26.53 31.00
C PHE A 605 -10.18 -26.07 31.15
N PRO A 606 -10.75 -25.46 30.10
CA PRO A 606 -12.08 -24.86 30.19
C PRO A 606 -13.15 -25.93 30.47
N SER A 607 -14.12 -25.58 31.32
CA SER A 607 -15.31 -26.40 31.53
C SER A 607 -16.25 -26.35 30.32
N PRO A 608 -17.24 -27.27 30.19
CA PRO A 608 -18.23 -27.21 29.12
C PRO A 608 -18.98 -25.86 29.05
N GLU A 609 -19.29 -25.27 30.20
CA GLU A 609 -19.93 -23.96 30.30
C GLU A 609 -19.02 -22.85 29.77
N GLN A 610 -17.74 -22.87 30.14
CA GLN A 610 -16.76 -21.92 29.63
C GLN A 610 -16.56 -22.07 28.12
N LEU A 611 -16.48 -23.30 27.60
CA LEU A 611 -16.37 -23.56 26.17
C LEU A 611 -17.57 -23.02 25.38
N ALA A 612 -18.78 -23.15 25.93
CA ALA A 612 -19.98 -22.58 25.32
C ALA A 612 -19.94 -21.05 25.32
N GLU A 613 -19.53 -20.41 26.43
CA GLU A 613 -19.33 -18.96 26.50
C GLU A 613 -18.25 -18.46 25.54
N ILE A 614 -17.14 -19.20 25.42
CA ILE A 614 -16.06 -18.91 24.48
C ILE A 614 -16.58 -18.94 23.04
N ALA A 615 -17.34 -19.97 22.65
CA ALA A 615 -17.91 -20.08 21.31
C ALA A 615 -18.86 -18.90 21.01
N ILE A 616 -19.75 -18.56 21.95
CA ILE A 616 -20.67 -17.42 21.80
C ILE A 616 -19.91 -16.09 21.71
N GLY A 617 -18.91 -15.90 22.57
CA GLY A 617 -18.04 -14.72 22.56
C GLY A 617 -17.25 -14.59 21.26
N ALA A 618 -16.67 -15.69 20.77
CA ALA A 618 -15.96 -15.74 19.50
C ALA A 618 -16.88 -15.39 18.33
N ALA A 619 -18.08 -15.98 18.25
CA ALA A 619 -19.08 -15.66 17.23
C ALA A 619 -19.42 -14.17 17.21
N ARG A 620 -19.68 -13.58 18.38
CA ARG A 620 -19.94 -12.14 18.54
C ARG A 620 -18.79 -11.27 18.01
N HIS A 621 -17.54 -11.65 18.27
CA HIS A 621 -16.38 -10.88 17.83
C HIS A 621 -16.09 -11.05 16.34
N VAL A 622 -16.19 -12.26 15.80
CA VAL A 622 -16.01 -12.53 14.36
C VAL A 622 -16.98 -11.71 13.50
N ARG A 623 -18.23 -11.56 13.94
CA ARG A 623 -19.22 -10.71 13.24
C ARG A 623 -18.81 -9.24 13.13
N ARG A 624 -18.00 -8.72 14.06
CA ARG A 624 -17.51 -7.33 13.97
C ARG A 624 -16.58 -7.11 12.78
N PHE A 625 -16.03 -8.18 12.21
CA PHE A 625 -15.24 -8.17 10.98
C PHE A 625 -16.11 -8.37 9.73
N GLY A 626 -17.44 -8.39 9.86
CA GLY A 626 -18.37 -8.65 8.75
C GLY A 626 -18.44 -10.11 8.30
N ILE A 627 -17.93 -11.04 9.10
CA ILE A 627 -17.86 -12.46 8.78
C ILE A 627 -18.96 -13.22 9.51
N GLU A 628 -19.63 -14.12 8.78
CA GLU A 628 -20.54 -15.09 9.38
C GLU A 628 -19.75 -16.17 10.13
N PRO A 629 -19.92 -16.29 11.46
CA PRO A 629 -19.11 -17.19 12.27
C PRO A 629 -19.48 -18.67 12.02
N LYS A 630 -18.45 -19.46 11.75
CA LYS A 630 -18.47 -20.93 11.67
C LYS A 630 -17.48 -21.49 12.68
N ILE A 631 -17.96 -22.20 13.71
CA ILE A 631 -17.14 -22.59 14.86
C ILE A 631 -16.95 -24.10 14.91
N ALA A 632 -15.70 -24.56 14.80
CA ALA A 632 -15.35 -25.95 15.03
C ALA A 632 -14.84 -26.16 16.46
N LEU A 633 -15.42 -27.14 17.16
CA LEU A 633 -15.02 -27.58 18.49
C LEU A 633 -13.96 -28.68 18.37
N CYS A 634 -12.69 -28.29 18.47
CA CYS A 634 -11.56 -29.19 18.20
C CYS A 634 -11.15 -30.04 19.42
N SER A 635 -10.96 -31.33 19.20
CA SER A 635 -10.64 -32.34 20.21
C SER A 635 -9.66 -33.39 19.67
N GLN A 636 -9.17 -34.24 20.59
CA GLN A 636 -8.53 -35.51 20.24
C GLN A 636 -9.55 -36.55 19.80
N SER A 637 -10.79 -36.45 20.30
CA SER A 637 -11.92 -37.26 19.83
C SER A 637 -12.42 -36.74 18.49
N GLN A 638 -12.93 -37.66 17.68
CA GLN A 638 -13.58 -37.41 16.41
C GLN A 638 -14.98 -38.02 16.48
N PHE A 639 -15.99 -37.18 16.65
CA PHE A 639 -17.41 -37.54 16.69
C PHE A 639 -17.72 -38.77 17.57
N GLY A 640 -17.21 -38.76 18.80
CA GLY A 640 -17.46 -39.80 19.80
C GLY A 640 -16.50 -40.99 19.77
N ASN A 641 -15.51 -41.04 18.86
CA ASN A 641 -14.63 -42.20 18.72
C ASN A 641 -13.70 -42.44 19.92
N GLN A 642 -13.53 -41.46 20.81
CA GLN A 642 -12.74 -41.57 22.03
C GLN A 642 -13.49 -41.02 23.25
N ALA A 643 -13.36 -41.75 24.36
CA ALA A 643 -13.88 -41.36 25.68
C ALA A 643 -12.85 -40.52 26.48
N SER A 644 -12.02 -39.73 25.80
CA SER A 644 -11.07 -38.83 26.45
C SER A 644 -11.80 -37.69 27.17
N ASP A 645 -11.10 -37.06 28.13
CA ASP A 645 -11.60 -35.87 28.84
C ASP A 645 -11.99 -34.74 27.88
N SER A 646 -11.14 -34.46 26.88
CA SER A 646 -11.43 -33.46 25.84
C SER A 646 -12.66 -33.80 25.01
N GLY A 647 -12.88 -35.07 24.66
CA GLY A 647 -14.08 -35.50 23.94
C GLY A 647 -15.35 -35.33 24.78
N THR A 648 -15.30 -35.77 26.03
CA THR A 648 -16.47 -35.72 26.93
C THR A 648 -16.87 -34.27 27.25
N ARG A 649 -15.90 -33.39 27.51
CA ARG A 649 -16.18 -31.96 27.75
C ARG A 649 -16.81 -31.26 26.54
N LEU A 650 -16.32 -31.55 25.33
CA LEU A 650 -16.83 -30.90 24.12
C LEU A 650 -18.21 -31.43 23.69
N ARG A 651 -18.52 -32.70 23.95
CA ARG A 651 -19.90 -33.20 23.80
C ARG A 651 -20.87 -32.53 24.78
N ALA A 652 -20.47 -32.39 26.05
CA ALA A 652 -21.27 -31.62 27.01
C ALA A 652 -21.38 -30.14 26.60
N THR A 653 -20.38 -29.58 25.93
CA THR A 653 -20.44 -28.22 25.36
C THR A 653 -21.47 -28.14 24.24
N LEU A 654 -21.53 -29.14 23.35
CA LEU A 654 -22.54 -29.22 22.30
C LEU A 654 -23.95 -29.29 22.90
N ASP A 655 -24.17 -30.12 23.92
CA ASP A 655 -25.46 -30.20 24.62
C ASP A 655 -25.89 -28.83 25.18
N LEU A 656 -24.93 -28.07 25.75
CA LEU A 656 -25.18 -26.71 26.25
C LEU A 656 -25.48 -25.70 25.13
N LEU A 657 -24.75 -25.78 24.01
CA LEU A 657 -25.01 -24.94 22.85
C LEU A 657 -26.38 -25.26 22.25
N ASP A 658 -26.77 -26.54 22.19
CA ASP A 658 -28.05 -27.04 21.66
C ASP A 658 -29.24 -26.72 22.56
N SER A 659 -29.00 -26.46 23.85
CA SER A 659 -30.06 -26.13 24.80
C SER A 659 -30.85 -24.86 24.46
N GLN A 660 -30.32 -24.00 23.58
CA GLN A 660 -30.98 -22.79 23.08
C GLN A 660 -30.63 -22.56 21.61
N PRO A 661 -31.55 -21.97 20.81
CA PRO A 661 -31.24 -21.60 19.44
C PRO A 661 -30.02 -20.68 19.37
N ARG A 662 -29.09 -20.99 18.46
CA ARG A 662 -27.92 -20.15 18.17
C ARG A 662 -28.05 -19.57 16.77
N ASP A 663 -27.56 -18.35 16.61
CA ASP A 663 -27.57 -17.59 15.35
C ASP A 663 -26.26 -17.77 14.55
N PHE A 664 -25.45 -18.78 14.89
CA PHE A 664 -24.19 -19.12 14.22
C PHE A 664 -24.06 -20.63 14.06
N ALA A 665 -23.29 -21.03 13.04
CA ALA A 665 -23.00 -22.44 12.80
C ALA A 665 -21.86 -22.92 13.72
N TYR A 666 -22.03 -24.09 14.30
CA TYR A 666 -21.00 -24.75 15.10
C TYR A 666 -21.10 -26.27 15.00
N GLU A 667 -19.98 -26.96 15.12
CA GLU A 667 -19.94 -28.41 15.09
C GLU A 667 -18.74 -28.97 15.87
N GLY A 668 -18.85 -30.24 16.26
CA GLY A 668 -17.75 -31.05 16.78
C GLY A 668 -18.28 -32.27 17.54
N GLU A 669 -17.52 -32.82 18.48
CA GLU A 669 -16.10 -32.61 18.67
C GLU A 669 -15.32 -33.28 17.54
N MET A 670 -14.30 -32.60 16.98
CA MET A 670 -13.58 -33.11 15.81
C MET A 670 -12.08 -32.85 15.86
N ASN A 671 -11.29 -33.57 15.07
CA ASN A 671 -9.87 -33.25 14.95
C ASN A 671 -9.64 -31.97 14.11
N VAL A 672 -8.48 -31.34 14.29
CA VAL A 672 -8.15 -30.04 13.65
C VAL A 672 -8.11 -30.14 12.12
N ASP A 673 -7.65 -31.25 11.56
CA ASP A 673 -7.65 -31.50 10.12
C ASP A 673 -9.08 -31.56 9.54
N THR A 674 -10.01 -32.14 10.29
CA THR A 674 -11.43 -32.24 9.93
C THR A 674 -12.13 -30.89 10.04
N ALA A 675 -11.76 -30.08 11.03
CA ALA A 675 -12.22 -28.70 11.13
C ALA A 675 -11.81 -27.85 9.91
N LEU A 676 -10.65 -28.12 9.32
CA LEU A 676 -10.09 -27.38 8.18
C LEU A 676 -10.44 -27.97 6.80
N SER A 677 -11.10 -29.13 6.74
CA SER A 677 -11.42 -29.82 5.48
C SER A 677 -12.89 -30.20 5.38
N ALA A 678 -13.62 -29.48 4.53
CA ALA A 678 -15.02 -29.74 4.21
C ALA A 678 -15.26 -31.19 3.76
N GLU A 679 -14.48 -31.66 2.80
CA GLU A 679 -14.57 -33.01 2.23
C GLU A 679 -14.37 -34.09 3.32
N LEU A 680 -13.38 -33.91 4.20
CA LEU A 680 -13.12 -34.85 5.27
C LEU A 680 -14.27 -34.85 6.28
N ARG A 681 -14.81 -33.68 6.61
CA ARG A 681 -15.93 -33.52 7.55
C ARG A 681 -17.22 -34.12 7.02
N GLU A 682 -17.58 -33.87 5.76
CA GLU A 682 -18.74 -34.48 5.10
C GLU A 682 -18.60 -36.00 5.01
N ARG A 683 -17.40 -36.51 4.74
CA ARG A 683 -17.17 -37.96 4.71
C ARG A 683 -17.35 -38.63 6.07
N LEU A 684 -16.93 -37.96 7.15
CA LEU A 684 -16.99 -38.51 8.51
C LEU A 684 -18.35 -38.28 9.19
N LEU A 685 -19.01 -37.15 8.90
CA LEU A 685 -20.33 -36.77 9.40
C LEU A 685 -21.14 -36.09 8.27
N PRO A 686 -21.86 -36.87 7.44
CA PRO A 686 -22.57 -36.38 6.24
C PRO A 686 -23.68 -35.34 6.48
N ASP A 687 -24.15 -35.17 7.71
CA ASP A 687 -25.21 -34.22 8.10
C ASP A 687 -24.72 -33.17 9.12
N ASN A 688 -23.42 -32.86 9.08
CA ASN A 688 -22.82 -31.89 10.00
C ASN A 688 -23.31 -30.46 9.75
N ARG A 689 -23.25 -29.62 10.79
CA ARG A 689 -23.81 -28.24 10.77
C ARG A 689 -22.95 -27.20 10.05
N LEU A 690 -21.73 -27.55 9.63
CA LEU A 690 -20.80 -26.62 8.98
C LEU A 690 -20.79 -26.86 7.48
N GLU A 691 -21.07 -25.81 6.70
CA GLU A 691 -20.97 -25.81 5.24
C GLU A 691 -19.66 -25.19 4.75
N GLY A 692 -19.10 -25.73 3.66
CA GLY A 692 -17.83 -25.30 3.07
C GLY A 692 -16.62 -25.62 3.93
#